data_AF-A0A538BD81-F1
#
_entry.id   AF-A0A538BD81-F1
#
_cell.length_a   1.000
_cell.length_b   1.000
_cell.length_c   1.000
_cell.angle_alpha   90.00
_cell.angle_beta   90.00
_cell.angle_gamma   90.00
#
_symmetry.space_group_name_H-M   'P 1'
#
loop_
_entity.id
_entity.type
_entity.pdbx_description
1 polymer ?
#
loop_
_entity_poly.entity_id
_entity_poly.type
_entity_poly.pdbx_seq_one_letter_code
_entity_poly.pdbx_strand_id
1 'polypeptide(L)'
;MLTMSAVASPFGALAVIVDPRAGEGSVAAELGAVERALKLGGLEHRVQVAAAPGEVARLATAALDEGYRYVAAVGDDATVQDVVNGMFRDGRTIVDSPVLAVVAAGSGCDLVRSFGLPGDVDGASSHLLGENTYELDVMKVSARGRNGQTDVRYAHNVAEVGLHASATATAARLPRWMGNGRRFVGFWAAYVRTHRAVLDVVVDGRAHQHRAWSVIVGNGQFADGGLRMSPRSFPGDGVLDALVFTGPKSDAYRLLPRMFRHGDHVRLGARNDARHVPGGPSADPVEALMDDRERSADRMSRAAARAAAEGLGAIVIGPSPDLAYLTGYDPPPFERPTVLVLRPDRDPVLVVPQLEQALAAVSGAGDLVELATWRDGSNPYDVIAGVLPENGRIGISDRAWAVHVLGLQAAAPTLSWTSASPVLAPLRSRKDPDELDALRRAGAAADATFDAICRMGLAGRTERAVADDLARLLVEHGHDSVDFTIVASGPNGASPHHEPGSRLIARGDPVVLDFGGSVEGYFSDTTRTVVVGDAPDGLEDVFALVHEAQGAGVETVRPGVLIQEVDRAARAVITAGGFGDRFIHRTGHGIGREVHEPPYAVEGDETVLEPGMTFSVEPGIYLEGRFGVRIEDIVAVTGDGVERLNRSSRDLRVVG
;
A
#
# COMPACT_ATOMS: atom_id res chain seq x y z
N MET A 1 -46.43 -23.19 23.66
CA MET A 1 -45.05 -23.71 23.59
C MET A 1 -44.75 -24.02 22.14
N LEU A 2 -44.12 -23.08 21.44
CA LEU A 2 -43.59 -23.29 20.09
C LEU A 2 -42.24 -24.00 20.24
N THR A 3 -42.13 -25.22 19.73
CA THR A 3 -40.85 -25.92 19.56
C THR A 3 -40.05 -25.17 18.51
N MET A 4 -39.03 -24.42 18.94
CA MET A 4 -38.04 -23.83 18.04
C MET A 4 -37.34 -24.98 17.30
N SER A 5 -37.50 -25.03 15.98
CA SER A 5 -36.64 -25.83 15.10
C SER A 5 -35.21 -25.36 15.30
N ALA A 6 -34.28 -26.28 15.56
CA ALA A 6 -32.86 -25.97 15.67
C ALA A 6 -32.42 -25.18 14.43
N VAL A 7 -31.77 -24.05 14.64
CA VAL A 7 -31.16 -23.29 13.55
C VAL A 7 -29.89 -24.05 13.19
N ALA A 8 -29.92 -24.80 12.10
CA ALA A 8 -28.72 -25.41 11.56
C ALA A 8 -27.84 -24.27 11.01
N SER A 9 -26.72 -23.99 11.66
CA SER A 9 -25.69 -23.11 11.08
C SER A 9 -25.31 -23.64 9.70
N PRO A 10 -25.00 -22.78 8.71
CA PRO A 10 -24.50 -23.22 7.41
C PRO A 10 -23.20 -24.03 7.51
N PHE A 11 -22.54 -24.04 8.68
CA PHE A 11 -21.30 -24.77 8.94
C PHE A 11 -21.51 -26.12 9.65
N GLY A 12 -22.77 -26.49 9.95
CA GLY A 12 -23.12 -27.74 10.63
C GLY A 12 -23.12 -27.63 12.16
N ALA A 13 -23.09 -28.78 12.84
CA ALA A 13 -23.02 -28.84 14.31
C ALA A 13 -21.70 -28.24 14.82
N LEU A 14 -21.75 -27.54 15.95
CA LEU A 14 -20.60 -26.85 16.53
C LEU A 14 -19.88 -27.72 17.58
N ALA A 15 -18.58 -27.96 17.40
CA ALA A 15 -17.73 -28.52 18.45
C ALA A 15 -17.14 -27.38 19.30
N VAL A 16 -17.55 -27.28 20.56
CA VAL A 16 -17.08 -26.25 21.49
C VAL A 16 -15.97 -26.84 22.36
N ILE A 17 -14.78 -26.26 22.29
CA ILE A 17 -13.59 -26.73 23.01
C ILE A 17 -13.19 -25.68 24.03
N VAL A 18 -13.11 -26.11 25.29
CA VAL A 18 -12.94 -25.24 26.44
C VAL A 18 -11.68 -25.62 27.21
N ASP A 19 -10.82 -24.64 27.49
CA ASP A 19 -9.80 -24.78 28.53
C ASP A 19 -10.27 -24.08 29.81
N PRO A 20 -10.70 -24.81 30.86
CA PRO A 20 -11.21 -24.20 32.09
C PRO A 20 -10.13 -23.45 32.89
N ARG A 21 -8.85 -23.57 32.51
CA ARG A 21 -7.70 -22.94 33.20
C ARG A 21 -7.25 -21.66 32.51
N ALA A 22 -7.75 -21.37 31.30
CA ALA A 22 -7.50 -20.13 30.58
C ALA A 22 -8.03 -18.92 31.38
N GLY A 23 -7.49 -17.74 31.10
CA GLY A 23 -7.92 -16.50 31.77
C GLY A 23 -7.77 -16.53 33.30
N GLU A 24 -6.75 -17.23 33.81
CA GLU A 24 -6.53 -17.47 35.26
C GLU A 24 -7.66 -18.24 35.97
N GLY A 25 -8.42 -19.05 35.22
CA GLY A 25 -9.52 -19.86 35.73
C GLY A 25 -10.89 -19.17 35.67
N SER A 26 -10.96 -17.95 35.13
CA SER A 26 -12.22 -17.23 34.90
C SER A 26 -13.13 -17.95 33.90
N VAL A 27 -12.55 -18.63 32.91
CA VAL A 27 -13.29 -19.39 31.88
C VAL A 27 -14.19 -20.47 32.49
N ALA A 28 -13.78 -21.09 33.61
CA ALA A 28 -14.61 -22.07 34.30
C ALA A 28 -15.92 -21.48 34.87
N ALA A 29 -15.91 -20.19 35.25
CA ALA A 29 -17.09 -19.49 35.73
C ALA A 29 -18.00 -19.02 34.57
N GLU A 30 -17.42 -18.74 33.40
CA GLU A 30 -18.11 -18.25 32.20
C GLU A 30 -18.70 -19.36 31.33
N LEU A 31 -18.23 -20.61 31.47
CA LEU A 31 -18.72 -21.76 30.70
C LEU A 31 -20.25 -21.92 30.76
N GLY A 32 -20.85 -21.73 31.93
CA GLY A 32 -22.29 -21.80 32.08
C GLY A 32 -23.05 -20.71 31.30
N ALA A 33 -22.43 -19.54 31.09
CA ALA A 33 -23.00 -18.47 30.27
C ALA A 33 -22.91 -18.80 28.78
N VAL A 34 -21.75 -19.30 28.32
CA VAL A 34 -21.54 -19.76 26.93
C VAL A 34 -22.56 -20.85 26.56
N GLU A 35 -22.73 -21.87 27.40
CA GLU A 35 -23.71 -22.94 27.15
C GLU A 35 -25.15 -22.42 27.11
N ARG A 36 -25.51 -21.47 28.00
CA ARG A 36 -26.85 -20.88 27.99
C ARG A 36 -27.08 -20.08 26.71
N ALA A 37 -26.12 -19.27 26.28
CA ALA A 37 -26.21 -18.47 25.08
C ALA A 37 -26.36 -19.35 23.82
N LEU A 38 -25.56 -20.40 23.69
CA LEU A 38 -25.67 -21.38 22.59
C LEU A 38 -27.01 -22.12 22.58
N LYS A 39 -27.52 -22.53 23.76
CA LYS A 39 -28.83 -23.18 23.88
C LYS A 39 -29.99 -22.24 23.51
N LEU A 40 -29.93 -20.97 23.94
CA LEU A 40 -30.93 -19.96 23.58
C LEU A 40 -30.90 -19.62 22.08
N GLY A 41 -29.70 -19.65 21.47
CA GLY A 41 -29.50 -19.45 20.03
C GLY A 41 -30.00 -20.61 19.15
N GLY A 42 -30.32 -21.76 19.73
CA GLY A 42 -30.86 -22.91 19.00
C GLY A 42 -29.84 -23.66 18.12
N LEU A 43 -28.53 -23.45 18.36
CA LEU A 43 -27.45 -24.12 17.61
C LEU A 43 -27.16 -25.50 18.20
N GLU A 44 -27.12 -26.53 17.35
CA GLU A 44 -26.67 -27.86 17.75
C GLU A 44 -25.16 -27.82 18.08
N HIS A 45 -24.78 -28.20 19.30
CA HIS A 45 -23.40 -28.12 19.75
C HIS A 45 -23.01 -29.25 20.71
N ARG A 46 -21.71 -29.58 20.73
CA ARG A 46 -21.10 -30.50 21.68
C ARG A 46 -19.95 -29.80 22.41
N VAL A 47 -20.05 -29.73 23.74
CA VAL A 47 -19.01 -29.14 24.60
C VAL A 47 -18.00 -30.21 25.02
N GLN A 48 -16.72 -29.91 24.85
CA GLN A 48 -15.59 -30.73 25.25
C GLN A 48 -14.62 -29.91 26.09
N VAL A 49 -14.42 -30.32 27.34
CA VAL A 49 -13.61 -29.58 28.33
C VAL A 49 -12.27 -30.29 28.49
N ALA A 50 -11.17 -29.57 28.29
CA ALA A 50 -9.82 -30.11 28.46
C ALA A 50 -9.52 -30.40 29.94
N ALA A 51 -9.05 -31.62 30.25
CA ALA A 51 -8.67 -32.04 31.59
C ALA A 51 -7.18 -31.79 31.89
N ALA A 52 -6.32 -31.79 30.85
CA ALA A 52 -4.88 -31.64 30.98
C ALA A 52 -4.25 -30.67 29.96
N PRO A 53 -3.03 -30.13 30.19
CA PRO A 53 -2.36 -29.26 29.22
C PRO A 53 -2.11 -30.00 27.90
N GLY A 54 -2.29 -29.34 26.76
CA GLY A 54 -2.14 -29.93 25.43
C GLY A 54 -3.32 -30.80 24.97
N GLU A 55 -4.37 -30.97 25.78
CA GLU A 55 -5.56 -31.72 25.39
C GLU A 55 -6.48 -30.94 24.45
N VAL A 56 -6.44 -29.60 24.47
CA VAL A 56 -7.24 -28.72 23.60
C VAL A 56 -7.02 -29.04 22.12
N ALA A 57 -5.76 -29.08 21.68
CA ALA A 57 -5.41 -29.43 20.30
C ALA A 57 -5.90 -30.84 19.92
N ARG A 58 -5.76 -31.81 20.83
CA ARG A 58 -6.21 -33.19 20.61
C ARG A 58 -7.73 -33.30 20.47
N LEU A 59 -8.48 -32.53 21.27
CA LEU A 59 -9.94 -32.46 21.17
C LEU A 59 -10.39 -31.80 19.85
N ALA A 60 -9.65 -30.80 19.36
CA ALA A 60 -9.91 -30.17 18.07
C ALA A 60 -9.68 -31.13 16.91
N THR A 61 -8.55 -31.85 16.94
CA THR A 61 -8.26 -32.92 15.99
C THR A 61 -9.34 -33.99 16.00
N ALA A 62 -9.74 -34.48 17.17
CA ALA A 62 -10.75 -35.51 17.31
C ALA A 62 -12.13 -35.05 16.79
N ALA A 63 -12.54 -33.81 17.08
CA ALA A 63 -13.80 -33.26 16.56
C ALA A 63 -13.81 -33.22 15.02
N LEU A 64 -12.71 -32.77 14.40
CA LEU A 64 -12.61 -32.73 12.94
C LEU A 64 -12.59 -34.14 12.33
N ASP A 65 -11.89 -35.10 12.96
CA ASP A 65 -11.90 -36.51 12.53
C ASP A 65 -13.30 -37.15 12.66
N GLU A 66 -14.11 -36.70 13.63
CA GLU A 66 -15.51 -37.10 13.80
C GLU A 66 -16.48 -36.43 12.79
N GLY A 67 -15.97 -35.56 11.91
CA GLY A 67 -16.72 -34.93 10.83
C GLY A 67 -17.28 -33.54 11.15
N TYR A 68 -16.90 -32.94 12.29
CA TYR A 68 -17.20 -31.53 12.53
C TYR A 68 -16.38 -30.65 11.58
N ARG A 69 -17.03 -29.64 11.00
CA ARG A 69 -16.35 -28.56 10.25
C ARG A 69 -16.22 -27.28 11.07
N TYR A 70 -17.12 -27.09 12.03
CA TYR A 70 -17.23 -25.87 12.82
C TYR A 70 -16.72 -26.12 14.25
N VAL A 71 -15.64 -25.44 14.63
CA VAL A 71 -14.95 -25.65 15.92
C VAL A 71 -14.78 -24.31 16.63
N ALA A 72 -15.35 -24.18 17.83
CA ALA A 72 -15.20 -22.99 18.67
C ALA A 72 -14.14 -23.18 19.75
N ALA A 73 -13.17 -22.27 19.80
CA ALA A 73 -12.25 -22.10 20.92
C ALA A 73 -12.86 -21.16 21.97
N VAL A 74 -13.05 -21.64 23.20
CA VAL A 74 -13.54 -20.83 24.33
C VAL A 74 -12.41 -20.64 25.34
N GLY A 75 -11.81 -19.44 25.36
CA GLY A 75 -10.69 -19.13 26.24
C GLY A 75 -9.85 -17.93 25.78
N ASP A 76 -8.57 -17.96 26.17
CA ASP A 76 -7.56 -16.94 25.83
C ASP A 76 -6.79 -17.31 24.54
N ASP A 77 -5.79 -16.48 24.18
CA ASP A 77 -4.98 -16.68 22.97
C ASP A 77 -4.31 -18.06 22.91
N ALA A 78 -3.93 -18.62 24.05
CA ALA A 78 -3.32 -19.96 24.10
C ALA A 78 -4.35 -21.04 23.71
N THR A 79 -5.60 -20.86 24.12
CA THR A 79 -6.68 -21.80 23.77
C THR A 79 -6.99 -21.74 22.27
N VAL A 80 -7.09 -20.54 21.70
CA VAL A 80 -7.28 -20.35 20.25
C VAL A 80 -6.12 -20.96 19.47
N GLN A 81 -4.89 -20.71 19.93
CA GLN A 81 -3.68 -21.25 19.33
C GLN A 81 -3.64 -22.78 19.36
N ASP A 82 -4.03 -23.43 20.47
CA ASP A 82 -4.08 -24.89 20.56
C ASP A 82 -5.17 -25.48 19.65
N VAL A 83 -6.34 -24.85 19.55
CA VAL A 83 -7.38 -25.27 18.60
C VAL A 83 -6.85 -25.19 17.18
N VAL A 84 -6.25 -24.06 16.77
CA VAL A 84 -5.64 -23.90 15.45
C VAL A 84 -4.62 -25.01 15.17
N ASN A 85 -3.74 -25.33 16.12
CA ASN A 85 -2.79 -26.44 15.93
C ASN A 85 -3.49 -27.79 15.73
N GLY A 86 -4.60 -28.03 16.42
CA GLY A 86 -5.41 -29.23 16.26
C GLY A 86 -6.18 -29.32 14.94
N MET A 87 -6.30 -28.22 14.19
CA MET A 87 -7.00 -28.18 12.89
C MET A 87 -6.16 -28.70 11.72
N PHE A 88 -4.86 -28.90 11.91
CA PHE A 88 -3.93 -29.28 10.85
C PHE A 88 -3.27 -30.64 11.11
N ARG A 89 -3.04 -31.39 10.02
CA ARG A 89 -2.28 -32.64 9.99
C ARG A 89 -1.44 -32.66 8.71
N ASP A 90 -0.16 -32.97 8.83
CA ASP A 90 0.78 -33.09 7.68
C ASP A 90 0.80 -31.88 6.72
N GLY A 91 0.63 -30.67 7.25
CA GLY A 91 0.67 -29.43 6.46
C GLY A 91 -0.65 -29.04 5.81
N ARG A 92 -1.74 -29.74 6.11
CA ARG A 92 -3.07 -29.48 5.55
C ARG A 92 -4.11 -29.43 6.66
N THR A 93 -5.23 -28.77 6.40
CA THR A 93 -6.39 -28.85 7.29
C THR A 93 -6.94 -30.28 7.30
N ILE A 94 -7.46 -30.74 8.44
CA ILE A 94 -7.99 -32.11 8.58
C ILE A 94 -9.25 -32.32 7.71
N VAL A 95 -10.06 -31.27 7.59
CA VAL A 95 -11.23 -31.22 6.70
C VAL A 95 -11.09 -30.05 5.73
N ASP A 96 -11.87 -30.06 4.65
CA ASP A 96 -11.91 -28.95 3.70
C ASP A 96 -12.60 -27.73 4.32
N SER A 97 -11.94 -26.57 4.23
CA SER A 97 -12.44 -25.26 4.69
C SER A 97 -13.02 -25.28 6.11
N PRO A 98 -12.25 -25.68 7.14
CA PRO A 98 -12.74 -25.70 8.52
C PRO A 98 -13.03 -24.28 9.00
N VAL A 99 -14.01 -24.13 9.88
CA VAL A 99 -14.43 -22.83 10.43
C VAL A 99 -13.99 -22.74 11.88
N LEU A 100 -13.10 -21.78 12.16
CA LEU A 100 -12.69 -21.43 13.52
C LEU A 100 -13.65 -20.39 14.09
N ALA A 101 -14.29 -20.73 15.20
CA ALA A 101 -15.02 -19.80 16.04
C ALA A 101 -14.20 -19.45 17.28
N VAL A 102 -14.34 -18.24 17.79
CA VAL A 102 -13.65 -17.80 19.01
C VAL A 102 -14.64 -17.13 19.96
N VAL A 103 -14.71 -17.63 21.18
CA VAL A 103 -15.37 -16.98 22.30
C VAL A 103 -14.26 -16.59 23.27
N ALA A 104 -13.89 -15.30 23.25
CA ALA A 104 -12.91 -14.78 24.19
C ALA A 104 -13.50 -14.84 25.61
N ALA A 105 -12.82 -15.56 26.50
CA ALA A 105 -13.20 -15.67 27.90
C ALA A 105 -11.95 -15.43 28.77
N GLY A 106 -12.04 -14.47 29.71
CA GLY A 106 -10.89 -13.97 30.48
C GLY A 106 -10.17 -12.75 29.86
N SER A 107 -8.83 -12.64 30.03
CA SER A 107 -8.06 -11.52 29.46
C SER A 107 -8.10 -11.57 27.94
N GLY A 108 -8.66 -10.54 27.30
CA GLY A 108 -9.15 -10.60 25.91
C GLY A 108 -8.14 -11.10 24.86
N CYS A 109 -8.69 -11.76 23.83
CA CYS A 109 -7.99 -12.42 22.74
C CYS A 109 -7.54 -11.43 21.65
N ASP A 110 -6.28 -11.51 21.25
CA ASP A 110 -5.66 -10.63 20.28
C ASP A 110 -6.16 -10.87 18.84
N LEU A 111 -6.60 -12.09 18.52
CA LEU A 111 -7.28 -12.39 17.26
C LEU A 111 -8.64 -11.67 17.17
N VAL A 112 -9.43 -11.74 18.24
CA VAL A 112 -10.72 -11.04 18.36
C VAL A 112 -10.53 -9.53 18.19
N ARG A 113 -9.49 -8.96 18.81
CA ARG A 113 -9.13 -7.54 18.64
C ARG A 113 -8.75 -7.20 17.20
N SER A 114 -7.98 -8.06 16.53
CA SER A 114 -7.51 -7.82 15.16
C SER A 114 -8.67 -7.75 14.15
N PHE A 115 -9.73 -8.54 14.36
CA PHE A 115 -10.95 -8.51 13.54
C PHE A 115 -12.02 -7.53 14.03
N GLY A 116 -11.80 -6.83 15.15
CA GLY A 116 -12.82 -5.96 15.76
C GLY A 116 -14.06 -6.72 16.25
N LEU A 117 -13.93 -7.99 16.61
CA LEU A 117 -15.02 -8.85 17.06
C LEU A 117 -15.40 -8.55 18.53
N PRO A 118 -16.64 -8.89 18.95
CA PRO A 118 -17.06 -8.69 20.34
C PRO A 118 -16.16 -9.43 21.33
N GLY A 119 -15.77 -8.72 22.39
CA GLY A 119 -14.92 -9.26 23.46
C GLY A 119 -15.68 -9.87 24.64
N ASP A 120 -17.02 -9.81 24.64
CA ASP A 120 -17.88 -10.37 25.68
C ASP A 120 -18.60 -11.64 25.20
N VAL A 121 -18.98 -12.49 26.16
CA VAL A 121 -19.57 -13.82 25.90
C VAL A 121 -20.88 -13.74 25.11
N ASP A 122 -21.75 -12.78 25.41
CA ASP A 122 -23.08 -12.68 24.77
C ASP A 122 -22.95 -12.22 23.32
N GLY A 123 -22.11 -11.21 23.07
CA GLY A 123 -21.75 -10.75 21.74
C GLY A 123 -21.07 -11.85 20.92
N ALA A 124 -20.03 -12.48 21.46
CA ALA A 124 -19.32 -13.56 20.78
C ALA A 124 -20.25 -14.73 20.43
N SER A 125 -21.11 -15.15 21.37
CA SER A 125 -22.07 -16.25 21.16
C SER A 125 -23.11 -15.93 20.08
N SER A 126 -23.54 -14.67 19.99
CA SER A 126 -24.46 -14.23 18.93
C SER A 126 -23.81 -14.29 17.54
N HIS A 127 -22.51 -13.97 17.45
CA HIS A 127 -21.74 -14.12 16.20
C HIS A 127 -21.61 -15.57 15.75
N LEU A 128 -21.58 -16.54 16.68
CA LEU A 128 -21.49 -17.96 16.33
C LEU A 128 -22.69 -18.48 15.53
N LEU A 129 -23.83 -17.79 15.61
CA LEU A 129 -25.07 -18.14 14.91
C LEU A 129 -25.13 -17.55 13.49
N GLY A 130 -24.26 -16.59 13.18
CA GLY A 130 -24.23 -15.91 11.89
C GLY A 130 -23.56 -16.72 10.79
N GLU A 131 -23.72 -16.26 9.55
CA GLU A 131 -23.08 -16.85 8.36
C GLU A 131 -21.82 -16.09 7.92
N ASN A 132 -21.47 -15.00 8.62
CA ASN A 132 -20.34 -14.14 8.27
C ASN A 132 -19.03 -14.83 8.65
N THR A 133 -18.16 -15.03 7.67
CA THR A 133 -16.82 -15.59 7.86
C THR A 133 -15.77 -14.63 7.34
N TYR A 134 -14.61 -14.63 8.00
CA TYR A 134 -13.37 -14.04 7.48
C TYR A 134 -12.46 -15.16 6.99
N GLU A 135 -11.69 -14.90 5.93
CA GLU A 135 -10.55 -15.76 5.61
C GLU A 135 -9.48 -15.55 6.69
N LEU A 136 -8.83 -16.64 7.11
CA LEU A 136 -7.81 -16.61 8.14
C LEU A 136 -6.57 -17.35 7.63
N ASP A 137 -5.53 -16.57 7.34
CA ASP A 137 -4.22 -17.12 7.06
C ASP A 137 -3.63 -17.78 8.31
N VAL A 138 -2.92 -18.89 8.12
CA VAL A 138 -2.25 -19.62 9.20
C VAL A 138 -0.80 -19.91 8.83
N MET A 139 0.12 -19.41 9.65
CA MET A 139 1.55 -19.61 9.48
C MET A 139 1.94 -21.04 9.85
N LYS A 140 2.61 -21.75 8.94
CA LYS A 140 3.30 -23.00 9.25
C LYS A 140 4.71 -22.70 9.74
N VAL A 141 4.95 -22.87 11.04
CA VAL A 141 6.24 -22.63 11.69
C VAL A 141 6.98 -23.95 11.86
N SER A 142 8.14 -24.08 11.21
CA SER A 142 9.02 -25.25 11.36
C SER A 142 10.31 -24.87 12.07
N ALA A 143 10.59 -25.48 13.21
CA ALA A 143 11.77 -25.21 14.02
C ALA A 143 12.65 -26.46 14.14
N ARG A 144 13.92 -26.37 13.73
CA ARG A 144 14.87 -27.47 13.82
C ARG A 144 15.77 -27.31 15.05
N GLY A 145 15.69 -28.26 15.98
CA GLY A 145 16.52 -28.30 17.17
C GLY A 145 17.96 -28.74 16.88
N ARG A 146 18.87 -28.52 17.84
CA ARG A 146 20.29 -28.94 17.75
C ARG A 146 20.48 -30.46 17.65
N ASN A 147 19.49 -31.23 18.07
CA ASN A 147 19.44 -32.69 17.94
C ASN A 147 18.97 -33.15 16.53
N GLY A 148 18.75 -32.20 15.60
CA GLY A 148 18.32 -32.48 14.24
C GLY A 148 16.81 -32.72 14.08
N GLN A 149 16.04 -32.79 15.16
CA GLN A 149 14.58 -32.96 15.13
C GLN A 149 13.91 -31.64 14.70
N THR A 150 12.90 -31.76 13.84
CA THR A 150 12.07 -30.63 13.39
C THR A 150 10.72 -30.70 14.09
N ASP A 151 10.36 -29.65 14.82
CA ASP A 151 9.02 -29.42 15.37
C ASP A 151 8.23 -28.54 14.38
N VAL A 152 6.98 -28.89 14.10
CA VAL A 152 6.10 -28.13 13.20
C VAL A 152 4.87 -27.69 13.97
N ARG A 153 4.57 -26.39 13.92
CA ARG A 153 3.40 -25.77 14.55
C ARG A 153 2.69 -24.84 13.58
N TYR A 154 1.44 -24.52 13.89
CA TYR A 154 0.62 -23.60 13.13
C TYR A 154 0.28 -22.41 14.00
N ALA A 155 0.53 -21.19 13.52
CA ALA A 155 0.31 -19.95 14.26
C ALA A 155 -0.63 -19.03 13.47
N HIS A 156 -1.68 -18.56 14.12
CA HIS A 156 -2.70 -17.71 13.49
C HIS A 156 -2.45 -16.21 13.69
N ASN A 157 -1.57 -15.83 14.63
CA ASN A 157 -1.41 -14.44 15.04
C ASN A 157 0.04 -13.95 14.96
N VAL A 158 0.96 -14.51 15.74
CA VAL A 158 2.39 -14.12 15.71
C VAL A 158 3.28 -15.34 15.93
N ALA A 159 4.46 -15.37 15.29
CA ALA A 159 5.55 -16.30 15.55
C ALA A 159 6.84 -15.55 15.87
N GLU A 160 7.58 -15.97 16.91
CA GLU A 160 8.72 -15.18 17.41
C GLU A 160 9.96 -16.01 17.69
N VAL A 161 11.13 -15.39 17.51
CA VAL A 161 12.44 -15.93 17.87
C VAL A 161 13.26 -14.86 18.59
N GLY A 162 14.02 -15.24 19.62
CA GLY A 162 14.96 -14.35 20.31
C GLY A 162 14.42 -13.79 21.63
N LEU A 163 14.69 -12.51 21.91
CA LEU A 163 14.42 -11.88 23.20
C LEU A 163 12.94 -12.00 23.64
N HIS A 164 11.99 -11.70 22.75
CA HIS A 164 10.55 -11.74 23.04
C HIS A 164 10.08 -13.18 23.33
N ALA A 165 10.41 -14.13 22.44
CA ALA A 165 10.17 -15.55 22.66
C ALA A 165 10.79 -16.06 23.99
N SER A 166 12.01 -15.62 24.32
CA SER A 166 12.66 -15.97 25.59
C SER A 166 11.99 -15.33 26.79
N ALA A 167 11.46 -14.12 26.68
CA ALA A 167 10.71 -13.43 27.73
C ALA A 167 9.40 -14.17 28.01
N THR A 168 8.66 -14.53 26.96
CA THR A 168 7.42 -15.32 27.05
C THR A 168 7.67 -16.69 27.65
N ALA A 169 8.69 -17.41 27.19
CA ALA A 169 9.07 -18.71 27.75
C ALA A 169 9.54 -18.63 29.21
N THR A 170 10.20 -17.54 29.61
CA THR A 170 10.65 -17.33 30.99
C THR A 170 9.48 -16.95 31.89
N ALA A 171 8.58 -16.08 31.43
CA ALA A 171 7.38 -15.68 32.15
C ALA A 171 6.44 -16.88 32.40
N ALA A 172 6.33 -17.80 31.44
CA ALA A 172 5.55 -19.03 31.58
C ALA A 172 6.05 -19.98 32.68
N ARG A 173 7.32 -19.89 33.08
CA ARG A 173 7.93 -20.69 34.16
C ARG A 173 7.80 -20.06 35.54
N LEU A 174 7.32 -18.81 35.62
CA LEU A 174 7.17 -18.10 36.89
C LEU A 174 5.85 -18.47 37.58
N PRO A 175 5.80 -18.44 38.94
CA PRO A 175 4.60 -18.78 39.68
C PRO A 175 3.39 -17.91 39.32
N ARG A 176 2.23 -18.55 39.11
CA ARG A 176 0.98 -17.86 38.72
C ARG A 176 0.51 -16.79 39.72
N TRP A 177 0.81 -16.94 41.02
CA TRP A 177 0.44 -15.96 42.06
C TRP A 177 1.05 -14.56 41.86
N MET A 178 2.08 -14.42 41.01
CA MET A 178 2.69 -13.13 40.67
C MET A 178 1.84 -12.26 39.72
N GLY A 179 0.69 -12.76 39.24
CA GLY A 179 -0.22 -12.04 38.36
C GLY A 179 0.48 -11.42 37.14
N ASN A 180 0.12 -10.18 36.78
CA ASN A 180 0.71 -9.43 35.66
C ASN A 180 2.21 -9.11 35.84
N GLY A 181 2.74 -9.13 37.08
CA GLY A 181 4.16 -8.89 37.36
C GLY A 181 5.09 -9.98 36.80
N ARG A 182 4.56 -11.16 36.46
CA ARG A 182 5.34 -12.25 35.86
C ARG A 182 5.95 -11.89 34.50
N ARG A 183 5.23 -11.11 33.69
CA ARG A 183 5.70 -10.70 32.35
C ARG A 183 6.90 -9.77 32.46
N PHE A 184 6.82 -8.85 33.42
CA PHE A 184 7.91 -7.94 33.75
C PHE A 184 9.18 -8.68 34.19
N VAL A 185 9.06 -9.60 35.16
CA VAL A 185 10.20 -10.39 35.66
C VAL A 185 10.76 -11.32 34.59
N GLY A 186 9.87 -11.96 33.80
CA GLY A 186 10.25 -12.82 32.69
C GLY A 186 11.04 -12.08 31.62
N PHE A 187 10.60 -10.87 31.26
CA PHE A 187 11.30 -9.98 30.35
C PHE A 187 12.70 -9.63 30.87
N TRP A 188 12.83 -9.16 32.12
CA TRP A 188 14.14 -8.78 32.66
C TRP A 188 15.11 -9.96 32.78
N ALA A 189 14.62 -11.14 33.14
CA ALA A 189 15.43 -12.35 33.17
C ALA A 189 15.90 -12.76 31.76
N ALA A 190 15.05 -12.64 30.74
CA ALA A 190 15.40 -12.87 29.34
C ALA A 190 16.34 -11.79 28.78
N TYR A 191 16.14 -10.54 29.18
CA TYR A 191 16.95 -9.38 28.80
C TYR A 191 18.41 -9.58 29.18
N VAL A 192 18.70 -10.10 30.37
CA VAL A 192 20.08 -10.35 30.81
C VAL A 192 20.73 -11.50 30.03
N ARG A 193 19.95 -12.53 29.66
CA ARG A 193 20.45 -13.77 29.07
C ARG A 193 20.54 -13.76 27.54
N THR A 194 19.75 -12.94 26.88
CA THR A 194 19.71 -12.90 25.41
C THR A 194 20.82 -12.00 24.90
N HIS A 195 21.58 -12.47 23.91
CA HIS A 195 22.63 -11.72 23.21
C HIS A 195 22.20 -11.47 21.76
N ARG A 196 22.68 -10.39 21.11
CA ARG A 196 22.45 -10.23 19.67
C ARG A 196 23.10 -11.38 18.94
N ALA A 197 22.33 -12.05 18.10
CA ALA A 197 22.83 -13.07 17.21
C ALA A 197 22.96 -12.47 15.81
N VAL A 198 23.90 -13.00 15.02
CA VAL A 198 23.84 -12.84 13.56
C VAL A 198 22.75 -13.80 13.08
N LEU A 199 21.71 -13.26 12.48
CA LEU A 199 20.56 -13.97 11.96
C LEU A 199 20.57 -13.81 10.45
N ASP A 200 20.55 -14.94 9.76
CA ASP A 200 20.27 -14.97 8.33
C ASP A 200 18.75 -15.15 8.19
N VAL A 201 18.07 -14.04 7.89
CA VAL A 201 16.63 -13.99 7.68
C VAL A 201 16.39 -14.11 6.17
N VAL A 202 15.83 -15.23 5.75
CA VAL A 202 15.50 -15.44 4.33
C VAL A 202 14.03 -15.16 4.14
N VAL A 203 13.73 -14.12 3.37
CA VAL A 203 12.37 -13.68 3.01
C VAL A 203 12.22 -13.87 1.51
N ASP A 204 11.24 -14.67 1.09
CA ASP A 204 10.93 -14.87 -0.32
C ASP A 204 12.17 -15.18 -1.20
N GLY A 205 13.08 -15.99 -0.65
CA GLY A 205 14.33 -16.41 -1.30
C GLY A 205 15.48 -15.39 -1.21
N ARG A 206 15.25 -14.17 -0.70
CA ARG A 206 16.29 -13.16 -0.47
C ARG A 206 16.84 -13.29 0.96
N ALA A 207 18.16 -13.40 1.08
CA ALA A 207 18.83 -13.53 2.37
C ALA A 207 19.23 -12.15 2.92
N HIS A 208 18.82 -11.86 4.15
CA HIS A 208 19.15 -10.65 4.87
C HIS A 208 19.90 -11.02 6.14
N GLN A 209 21.13 -10.51 6.28
CA GLN A 209 21.94 -10.78 7.45
C GLN A 209 21.82 -9.64 8.46
N HIS A 210 21.30 -9.93 9.64
CA HIS A 210 21.10 -8.93 10.69
C HIS A 210 21.77 -9.33 11.99
N ARG A 211 22.32 -8.35 12.70
CA ARG A 211 22.74 -8.54 14.10
C ARG A 211 21.62 -8.08 15.03
N ALA A 212 20.70 -8.99 15.34
CA ALA A 212 19.42 -8.67 15.98
C ALA A 212 19.20 -9.39 17.32
N TRP A 213 18.28 -8.86 18.13
CA TRP A 213 17.83 -9.46 19.39
C TRP A 213 16.67 -10.43 19.20
N SER A 214 15.81 -10.16 18.23
CA SER A 214 14.65 -10.99 17.91
C SER A 214 14.20 -10.80 16.47
N VAL A 215 13.48 -11.80 15.98
CA VAL A 215 12.66 -11.72 14.77
C VAL A 215 11.23 -12.07 15.18
N ILE A 216 10.28 -11.25 14.77
CA ILE A 216 8.85 -11.45 15.00
C ILE A 216 8.21 -11.54 13.62
N VAL A 217 7.33 -12.52 13.41
CA VAL A 217 6.53 -12.68 12.19
C VAL A 217 5.07 -12.52 12.59
N GLY A 218 4.45 -11.41 12.21
CA GLY A 218 3.06 -11.06 12.47
C GLY A 218 2.13 -11.52 11.35
N ASN A 219 0.96 -11.99 11.73
CA ASN A 219 -0.21 -12.23 10.89
C ASN A 219 -1.41 -11.40 11.40
N GLY A 220 -1.47 -11.12 12.72
CA GLY A 220 -2.43 -10.21 13.31
C GLY A 220 -1.80 -8.96 13.93
N GLN A 221 -2.66 -7.97 14.21
CA GLN A 221 -2.21 -6.63 14.63
C GLN A 221 -1.71 -6.59 16.07
N PHE A 222 -2.35 -7.38 16.92
CA PHE A 222 -2.15 -7.38 18.36
C PHE A 222 -1.51 -8.69 18.80
N ALA A 223 -0.66 -8.65 19.82
CA ALA A 223 -0.11 -9.82 20.47
C ALA A 223 0.35 -9.46 21.90
N ASP A 224 0.78 -10.45 22.68
CA ASP A 224 1.25 -10.30 24.06
C ASP A 224 0.26 -9.61 25.03
N GLY A 225 -1.04 -9.75 24.77
CA GLY A 225 -2.11 -9.22 25.61
C GLY A 225 -2.50 -7.80 25.25
N GLY A 226 -2.71 -7.56 23.95
CA GLY A 226 -3.22 -6.31 23.40
C GLY A 226 -2.15 -5.32 22.94
N LEU A 227 -0.88 -5.71 22.91
CA LEU A 227 0.17 -4.87 22.36
C LEU A 227 0.05 -4.89 20.83
N ARG A 228 -0.11 -3.71 20.21
CA ARG A 228 -0.18 -3.61 18.74
C ARG A 228 1.22 -3.81 18.14
N MET A 229 1.61 -5.07 17.96
CA MET A 229 2.97 -5.48 17.55
C MET A 229 3.21 -5.32 16.05
N SER A 230 2.21 -5.57 15.22
CA SER A 230 2.29 -5.35 13.77
C SER A 230 1.07 -4.55 13.30
N PRO A 231 1.10 -3.21 13.39
CA PRO A 231 -0.07 -2.37 13.14
C PRO A 231 -0.72 -2.53 11.75
N ARG A 232 0.06 -3.02 10.77
CA ARG A 232 -0.31 -3.17 9.36
C ARG A 232 -0.70 -4.61 8.98
N SER A 233 -0.48 -5.62 9.83
CA SER A 233 -0.91 -7.00 9.55
C SER A 233 -2.43 -7.13 9.59
N PHE A 234 -3.02 -7.95 8.72
CA PHE A 234 -4.42 -8.33 8.85
C PHE A 234 -4.57 -9.83 8.56
N PRO A 235 -5.07 -10.65 9.51
CA PRO A 235 -5.21 -12.07 9.26
C PRO A 235 -6.26 -12.28 8.15
N GLY A 236 -5.83 -12.73 6.96
CA GLY A 236 -6.71 -12.91 5.79
C GLY A 236 -6.35 -12.07 4.56
N ASP A 237 -5.29 -11.26 4.60
CA ASP A 237 -4.80 -10.53 3.43
C ASP A 237 -3.73 -11.29 2.61
N GLY A 238 -3.32 -12.47 3.08
CA GLY A 238 -2.28 -13.30 2.48
C GLY A 238 -0.86 -12.80 2.75
N VAL A 239 -0.69 -11.86 3.70
CA VAL A 239 0.56 -11.15 3.99
C VAL A 239 0.99 -11.44 5.43
N LEU A 240 2.27 -11.74 5.64
CA LEU A 240 2.90 -11.77 6.96
C LEU A 240 3.73 -10.49 7.16
N ASP A 241 4.18 -10.19 8.37
CA ASP A 241 5.04 -9.02 8.64
C ASP A 241 6.25 -9.46 9.48
N ALA A 242 7.46 -9.32 8.96
CA ALA A 242 8.70 -9.63 9.68
C ALA A 242 9.25 -8.36 10.35
N LEU A 243 9.31 -8.37 11.67
CA LEU A 243 10.00 -7.34 12.45
C LEU A 243 11.35 -7.88 12.92
N VAL A 244 12.46 -7.26 12.47
CA VAL A 244 13.81 -7.61 12.92
C VAL A 244 14.30 -6.57 13.93
N PHE A 245 14.32 -6.93 15.21
CA PHE A 245 14.68 -5.98 16.27
C PHE A 245 16.20 -5.83 16.41
N THR A 246 16.76 -4.78 15.81
CA THR A 246 18.21 -4.46 15.81
C THR A 246 18.61 -3.38 16.81
N GLY A 247 17.65 -2.60 17.34
CA GLY A 247 17.87 -1.46 18.25
C GLY A 247 18.51 -1.81 19.61
N PRO A 248 18.93 -0.81 20.41
CA PRO A 248 19.41 -1.04 21.77
C PRO A 248 18.33 -1.71 22.62
N LYS A 249 18.71 -2.62 23.54
CA LYS A 249 17.73 -3.35 24.36
C LYS A 249 16.82 -2.43 25.19
N SER A 250 17.28 -1.22 25.53
CA SER A 250 16.49 -0.21 26.23
C SER A 250 15.26 0.24 25.46
N ASP A 251 15.27 0.12 24.13
CA ASP A 251 14.11 0.46 23.31
C ASP A 251 12.96 -0.49 23.58
N ALA A 252 13.21 -1.78 23.82
CA ALA A 252 12.20 -2.74 24.29
C ALA A 252 11.49 -2.31 25.59
N TYR A 253 12.04 -1.34 26.34
CA TYR A 253 11.45 -0.78 27.56
C TYR A 253 10.71 0.55 27.36
N ARG A 254 11.02 1.30 26.29
CA ARG A 254 10.28 2.51 25.90
C ARG A 254 8.90 2.19 25.29
N LEU A 255 8.56 0.91 25.25
CA LEU A 255 7.44 0.29 24.54
C LEU A 255 6.29 -0.17 25.46
N LEU A 256 6.12 0.52 26.60
CA LEU A 256 4.93 0.48 27.46
C LEU A 256 4.31 1.89 27.51
N PRO A 257 3.00 2.02 27.71
CA PRO A 257 1.93 2.05 26.71
C PRO A 257 1.89 3.36 25.88
N ARG A 258 2.99 3.71 25.20
CA ARG A 258 2.99 4.73 24.14
C ARG A 258 3.87 4.27 22.98
N MET A 259 3.20 3.77 21.95
CA MET A 259 3.59 3.80 20.54
C MET A 259 5.05 3.47 20.20
N PHE A 260 5.27 2.30 19.59
CA PHE A 260 6.46 2.00 18.79
C PHE A 260 6.60 3.05 17.67
N ARG A 261 7.53 4.00 17.86
CA ARG A 261 7.97 4.95 16.83
C ARG A 261 9.37 4.60 16.30
N HIS A 262 10.01 3.57 16.84
CA HIS A 262 11.34 3.13 16.43
C HIS A 262 11.45 1.60 16.46
N GLY A 263 11.48 1.01 15.25
CA GLY A 263 11.75 -0.39 14.97
C GLY A 263 11.43 -0.68 13.49
N ASP A 264 12.39 -1.19 12.74
CA ASP A 264 12.28 -1.49 11.30
C ASP A 264 11.14 -2.48 11.02
N HIS A 265 10.09 -2.04 10.33
CA HIS A 265 8.93 -2.85 9.93
C HIS A 265 9.16 -3.45 8.54
N VAL A 266 9.42 -4.77 8.42
CA VAL A 266 9.64 -5.44 7.11
C VAL A 266 8.43 -6.31 6.76
N ARG A 267 7.53 -5.80 5.91
CA ARG A 267 6.36 -6.54 5.40
C ARG A 267 6.78 -7.82 4.62
N LEU A 268 6.04 -8.92 4.75
CA LEU A 268 6.22 -10.19 4.02
C LEU A 268 5.00 -10.52 3.12
N GLY A 269 5.17 -10.42 1.80
CA GLY A 269 4.39 -11.17 0.79
C GLY A 269 3.05 -10.59 0.34
N ALA A 270 2.76 -10.66 -0.96
CA ALA A 270 1.45 -10.42 -1.58
C ALA A 270 0.85 -11.76 -2.04
N ARG A 271 -0.50 -11.82 -2.07
CA ARG A 271 -1.38 -12.83 -2.68
C ARG A 271 -0.71 -13.94 -3.51
N ASN A 272 -0.92 -15.18 -3.08
CA ASN A 272 -1.20 -16.27 -4.02
C ASN A 272 -2.71 -16.52 -4.04
N ASP A 273 -3.35 -16.29 -5.19
CA ASP A 273 -4.57 -17.02 -5.52
C ASP A 273 -4.19 -18.51 -5.64
N ALA A 274 -4.25 -19.25 -4.54
CA ALA A 274 -4.27 -20.71 -4.61
C ALA A 274 -5.68 -21.19 -4.99
N ARG A 275 -6.17 -20.76 -6.16
CA ARG A 275 -6.98 -21.68 -6.96
C ARG A 275 -5.99 -22.69 -7.54
N HIS A 276 -6.26 -23.94 -7.23
CA HIS A 276 -5.61 -25.11 -7.80
C HIS A 276 -5.25 -24.93 -9.29
N VAL A 277 -3.97 -24.75 -9.60
CA VAL A 277 -3.40 -24.98 -10.93
C VAL A 277 -2.26 -25.99 -10.77
N PRO A 278 -2.34 -27.16 -11.41
CA PRO A 278 -1.32 -28.19 -11.23
C PRO A 278 -0.04 -27.83 -12.01
N GLY A 279 1.04 -27.56 -11.27
CA GLY A 279 2.42 -27.71 -11.76
C GLY A 279 3.22 -26.42 -11.94
N GLY A 280 4.36 -26.36 -11.24
CA GLY A 280 5.49 -25.46 -11.54
C GLY A 280 5.70 -24.33 -10.52
N PRO A 281 6.94 -24.04 -10.09
CA PRO A 281 7.23 -22.93 -9.21
C PRO A 281 7.33 -21.63 -10.03
N SER A 282 6.53 -20.61 -9.73
CA SER A 282 6.88 -19.23 -10.06
C SER A 282 7.21 -18.49 -8.77
N ALA A 283 8.41 -17.92 -8.76
CA ALA A 283 8.90 -17.02 -7.74
C ALA A 283 8.90 -15.64 -8.38
N ASP A 284 7.98 -14.77 -7.96
CA ASP A 284 8.08 -13.34 -8.18
C ASP A 284 8.19 -12.64 -6.82
N PRO A 285 9.16 -11.72 -6.64
CA PRO A 285 9.47 -11.14 -5.35
C PRO A 285 8.48 -10.03 -4.98
N VAL A 286 8.07 -9.96 -3.72
CA VAL A 286 7.32 -8.84 -3.14
C VAL A 286 8.22 -8.11 -2.16
N GLU A 287 8.38 -6.80 -2.36
CA GLU A 287 9.29 -5.96 -1.59
C GLU A 287 8.60 -5.31 -0.38
N ALA A 288 9.33 -5.25 0.74
CA ALA A 288 8.87 -4.71 2.01
C ALA A 288 8.57 -3.19 1.92
N LEU A 289 7.49 -2.75 2.57
CA LEU A 289 7.16 -1.34 2.68
C LEU A 289 7.95 -0.66 3.81
N MET A 290 8.93 0.17 3.46
CA MET A 290 9.66 1.06 4.38
C MET A 290 8.69 1.99 5.15
N ASP A 291 9.05 2.41 6.36
CA ASP A 291 8.40 3.56 7.02
C ASP A 291 8.82 4.87 6.34
N ASP A 292 8.01 5.94 6.45
CA ASP A 292 8.20 7.20 5.69
C ASP A 292 9.58 7.84 5.92
N ARG A 293 10.12 7.67 7.12
CA ARG A 293 11.46 8.12 7.48
C ARG A 293 12.54 7.31 6.77
N GLU A 294 12.45 5.98 6.78
CA GLU A 294 13.41 5.11 6.11
C GLU A 294 13.38 5.33 4.59
N ARG A 295 12.18 5.50 4.03
CA ARG A 295 11.96 5.85 2.64
C ARG A 295 12.64 7.16 2.26
N SER A 296 12.44 8.21 3.05
CA SER A 296 13.07 9.51 2.81
C SER A 296 14.60 9.41 2.89
N ALA A 297 15.13 8.70 3.89
CA ALA A 297 16.57 8.48 4.04
C ALA A 297 17.16 7.70 2.85
N ASP A 298 16.50 6.63 2.42
CA ASP A 298 16.90 5.82 1.26
C ASP A 298 16.86 6.65 -0.03
N ARG A 299 15.78 7.39 -0.28
CA ARG A 299 15.64 8.25 -1.47
C ARG A 299 16.70 9.35 -1.51
N MET A 300 16.97 10.02 -0.39
CA MET A 300 18.06 11.00 -0.30
C MET A 300 19.43 10.35 -0.54
N SER A 301 19.65 9.13 -0.04
CA SER A 301 20.88 8.38 -0.28
C SER A 301 21.06 8.00 -1.76
N ARG A 302 20.01 7.45 -2.40
CA ARG A 302 19.98 7.16 -3.84
C ARG A 302 20.22 8.41 -4.68
N ALA A 303 19.60 9.53 -4.32
CA ALA A 303 19.79 10.81 -5.00
C ALA A 303 21.23 11.34 -4.86
N ALA A 304 21.82 11.27 -3.68
CA ALA A 304 23.21 11.68 -3.45
C ALA A 304 24.20 10.78 -4.21
N ALA A 305 23.98 9.46 -4.22
CA ALA A 305 24.80 8.51 -4.97
C ALA A 305 24.72 8.76 -6.48
N ARG A 306 23.52 9.02 -7.01
CA ARG A 306 23.33 9.33 -8.42
C ARG A 306 23.90 10.69 -8.79
N ALA A 307 23.78 11.71 -7.93
CA ALA A 307 24.44 13.00 -8.12
C ALA A 307 25.98 12.83 -8.27
N ALA A 308 26.60 11.97 -7.47
CA ALA A 308 28.02 11.65 -7.60
C ALA A 308 28.33 10.97 -8.96
N ALA A 309 27.50 10.03 -9.39
CA ALA A 309 27.65 9.36 -10.68
C ALA A 309 27.53 10.31 -11.89
N GLU A 310 26.68 11.34 -11.78
CA GLU A 310 26.53 12.41 -12.78
C GLU A 310 27.63 13.49 -12.68
N GLY A 311 28.60 13.33 -11.78
CA GLY A 311 29.69 14.28 -11.58
C GLY A 311 29.25 15.60 -10.92
N LEU A 312 28.16 15.59 -10.16
CA LEU A 312 27.66 16.75 -9.43
C LEU A 312 28.22 16.76 -8.01
N GLY A 313 28.70 17.93 -7.57
CA GLY A 313 29.19 18.14 -6.20
C GLY A 313 28.06 18.29 -5.18
N ALA A 314 26.88 18.71 -5.64
CA ALA A 314 25.65 18.74 -4.87
C ALA A 314 24.43 18.79 -5.80
N ILE A 315 23.26 18.49 -5.25
CA ILE A 315 21.97 18.89 -5.83
C ILE A 315 21.20 19.79 -4.85
N VAL A 316 20.54 20.80 -5.40
CA VAL A 316 19.75 21.81 -4.68
C VAL A 316 18.29 21.68 -5.12
N ILE A 317 17.43 21.28 -4.21
CA ILE A 317 16.01 21.01 -4.49
C ILE A 317 15.15 22.05 -3.77
N GLY A 318 14.44 22.88 -4.54
CA GLY A 318 13.45 23.82 -4.01
C GLY A 318 12.07 23.18 -3.79
N PRO A 319 11.07 23.95 -3.28
CA PRO A 319 9.71 23.46 -3.03
C PRO A 319 9.09 22.92 -4.31
N SER A 320 8.83 21.62 -4.34
CA SER A 320 8.39 20.86 -5.51
C SER A 320 8.07 19.42 -5.12
N PRO A 321 7.42 18.65 -6.03
CA PRO A 321 7.24 17.22 -5.86
C PRO A 321 8.55 16.45 -5.63
N ASP A 322 9.70 16.96 -6.10
CA ASP A 322 11.02 16.40 -5.79
C ASP A 322 11.36 16.53 -4.29
N LEU A 323 11.09 17.70 -3.70
CA LEU A 323 11.32 17.90 -2.27
C LEU A 323 10.41 16.99 -1.45
N ALA A 324 9.12 16.95 -1.79
CA ALA A 324 8.16 16.08 -1.12
C ALA A 324 8.52 14.59 -1.27
N TYR A 325 8.98 14.16 -2.44
CA TYR A 325 9.45 12.79 -2.69
C TYR A 325 10.63 12.40 -1.78
N LEU A 326 11.61 13.30 -1.63
CA LEU A 326 12.83 13.05 -0.87
C LEU A 326 12.63 13.17 0.65
N THR A 327 11.69 13.99 1.10
CA THR A 327 11.64 14.43 2.51
C THR A 327 10.29 14.22 3.21
N GLY A 328 9.22 13.99 2.45
CA GLY A 328 7.84 14.10 2.94
C GLY A 328 7.43 15.52 3.35
N TYR A 329 8.30 16.53 3.17
CA TYR A 329 8.00 17.93 3.43
C TYR A 329 7.58 18.62 2.14
N ASP A 330 6.36 19.17 2.13
CA ASP A 330 5.75 19.78 0.95
C ASP A 330 5.33 21.23 1.22
N PRO A 331 6.29 22.15 1.39
CA PRO A 331 5.97 23.56 1.55
C PRO A 331 5.50 24.16 0.22
N PRO A 332 4.56 25.12 0.24
CA PRO A 332 4.20 25.88 -0.96
C PRO A 332 5.41 26.68 -1.50
N PRO A 333 5.54 26.82 -2.83
CA PRO A 333 6.60 27.61 -3.43
C PRO A 333 6.33 29.11 -3.23
N PHE A 334 7.14 29.75 -2.40
CA PHE A 334 7.10 31.19 -2.14
C PHE A 334 8.35 31.89 -2.68
N GLU A 335 8.35 33.22 -2.65
CA GLU A 335 9.52 34.07 -2.91
C GLU A 335 10.63 33.91 -1.85
N ARG A 336 10.30 33.29 -0.71
CA ARG A 336 11.26 32.95 0.34
C ARG A 336 11.92 31.61 0.01
N PRO A 337 13.24 31.57 -0.27
CA PRO A 337 13.90 30.32 -0.61
C PRO A 337 13.89 29.33 0.56
N THR A 338 13.36 28.14 0.27
CA THR A 338 13.54 26.90 1.04
C THR A 338 14.24 25.91 0.12
N VAL A 339 15.35 25.30 0.54
CA VAL A 339 16.07 24.33 -0.30
C VAL A 339 16.62 23.17 0.50
N LEU A 340 16.47 21.96 -0.03
CA LEU A 340 17.25 20.80 0.39
C LEU A 340 18.55 20.76 -0.42
N VAL A 341 19.68 20.66 0.27
CA VAL A 341 21.00 20.49 -0.32
C VAL A 341 21.48 19.08 0.00
N LEU A 342 21.64 18.26 -1.04
CA LEU A 342 22.20 16.92 -0.92
C LEU A 342 23.61 16.90 -1.52
N ARG A 343 24.57 16.47 -0.71
CA ARG A 343 25.96 16.29 -1.11
C ARG A 343 26.34 14.82 -0.96
N PRO A 344 27.11 14.24 -1.90
CA PRO A 344 27.52 12.84 -1.79
C PRO A 344 28.31 12.48 -0.53
N ASP A 345 28.99 13.45 0.08
CA ASP A 345 29.98 13.27 1.14
C ASP A 345 29.58 13.89 2.50
N ARG A 346 28.36 14.42 2.63
CA ARG A 346 27.89 15.14 3.82
C ARG A 346 26.44 14.80 4.13
N ASP A 347 26.05 15.05 5.38
CA ASP A 347 24.66 14.94 5.78
C ASP A 347 23.78 15.95 4.99
N PRO A 348 22.53 15.57 4.66
CA PRO A 348 21.56 16.47 4.02
C PRO A 348 21.35 17.75 4.82
N VAL A 349 21.25 18.90 4.15
CA VAL A 349 20.93 20.17 4.81
C VAL A 349 19.65 20.76 4.22
N LEU A 350 18.66 21.03 5.06
CA LEU A 350 17.44 21.74 4.67
C LEU A 350 17.54 23.18 5.17
N VAL A 351 17.69 24.11 4.21
CA VAL A 351 17.76 25.55 4.47
C VAL A 351 16.34 26.12 4.38
N VAL A 352 15.85 26.71 5.48
CA VAL A 352 14.48 27.27 5.58
C VAL A 352 14.47 28.71 6.12
N PRO A 353 13.45 29.51 5.82
CA PRO A 353 13.19 30.74 6.57
C PRO A 353 13.02 30.43 8.06
N GLN A 354 13.53 31.27 8.96
CA GLN A 354 13.44 31.02 10.40
C GLN A 354 11.98 30.82 10.89
N LEU A 355 11.03 31.48 10.25
CA LEU A 355 9.60 31.35 10.57
C LEU A 355 9.02 29.95 10.24
N GLU A 356 9.65 29.21 9.32
CA GLU A 356 9.24 27.84 8.91
C GLU A 356 10.01 26.74 9.66
N GLN A 357 11.00 27.10 10.49
CA GLN A 357 11.87 26.14 11.17
C GLN A 357 11.09 25.10 11.98
N ALA A 358 10.06 25.53 12.71
CA ALA A 358 9.25 24.64 13.54
C ALA A 358 8.46 23.62 12.70
N LEU A 359 7.96 24.04 11.53
CA LEU A 359 7.22 23.18 10.62
C LEU A 359 8.17 22.16 9.94
N ALA A 360 9.32 22.63 9.47
CA ALA A 360 10.35 21.78 8.88
C ALA A 360 10.87 20.73 9.87
N ALA A 361 11.05 21.09 11.15
CA ALA A 361 11.56 20.19 12.19
C ALA A 361 10.61 19.04 12.54
N VAL A 362 9.30 19.20 12.33
CA VAL A 362 8.31 18.14 12.57
C VAL A 362 7.89 17.40 11.31
N SER A 363 8.49 17.73 10.16
CA SER A 363 8.28 17.05 8.88
C SER A 363 8.94 15.66 8.86
N GLY A 364 8.64 14.85 7.83
CA GLY A 364 9.26 13.53 7.62
C GLY A 364 10.80 13.55 7.54
N ALA A 365 11.39 14.71 7.22
CA ALA A 365 12.83 14.91 7.13
C ALA A 365 13.48 15.56 8.35
N GLY A 366 12.72 16.01 9.36
CA GLY A 366 13.27 16.82 10.46
C GLY A 366 14.46 16.16 11.19
N ASP A 367 14.38 14.85 11.44
CA ASP A 367 15.44 14.07 12.08
C ASP A 367 16.46 13.47 11.08
N LEU A 368 16.31 13.75 9.78
CA LEU A 368 17.15 13.24 8.69
C LEU A 368 18.07 14.31 8.08
N VAL A 369 17.82 15.58 8.39
CA VAL A 369 18.52 16.72 7.78
C VAL A 369 19.06 17.65 8.87
N GLU A 370 20.19 18.30 8.59
CA GLU A 370 20.59 19.48 9.33
C GLU A 370 19.69 20.66 8.94
N LEU A 371 19.06 21.31 9.91
CA LEU A 371 18.26 22.52 9.65
C LEU A 371 19.14 23.76 9.72
N ALA A 372 19.31 24.43 8.58
CA ALA A 372 19.91 25.75 8.50
C ALA A 372 18.81 26.81 8.30
N THR A 373 18.95 27.98 8.94
CA THR A 373 17.92 29.02 8.87
C THR A 373 18.47 30.37 8.46
N TRP A 374 17.65 31.16 7.76
CA TRP A 374 17.92 32.57 7.46
C TRP A 374 16.77 33.47 7.94
N ARG A 375 17.02 34.78 8.07
CA ARG A 375 16.04 35.77 8.58
C ARG A 375 15.70 36.81 7.52
N ASP A 376 14.47 37.30 7.54
CA ASP A 376 14.11 38.49 6.75
C ASP A 376 15.08 39.63 7.09
N GLY A 377 15.67 40.25 6.06
CA GLY A 377 16.72 41.26 6.17
C GLY A 377 18.16 40.73 6.06
N SER A 378 18.35 39.40 6.06
CA SER A 378 19.61 38.75 5.64
C SER A 378 19.55 38.32 4.17
N ASN A 379 20.70 38.10 3.54
CA ASN A 379 20.76 37.48 2.23
C ASN A 379 20.66 35.94 2.37
N PRO A 380 19.55 35.29 1.96
CA PRO A 380 19.39 33.85 2.10
C PRO A 380 20.39 33.05 1.26
N TYR A 381 20.84 33.62 0.13
CA TYR A 381 21.74 32.95 -0.78
C TYR A 381 23.14 32.77 -0.19
N ASP A 382 23.56 33.62 0.76
CA ASP A 382 24.83 33.45 1.48
C ASP A 382 24.78 32.21 2.39
N VAL A 383 23.63 31.94 3.02
CA VAL A 383 23.43 30.74 3.85
C VAL A 383 23.44 29.48 2.99
N ILE A 384 22.76 29.52 1.84
CA ILE A 384 22.73 28.38 0.91
C ILE A 384 24.11 28.15 0.30
N ALA A 385 24.82 29.20 -0.13
CA ALA A 385 26.18 29.09 -0.65
C ALA A 385 27.16 28.53 0.39
N GLY A 386 26.97 28.84 1.68
CA GLY A 386 27.80 28.34 2.78
C GLY A 386 27.73 26.82 3.00
N VAL A 387 26.69 26.14 2.50
CA VAL A 387 26.55 24.67 2.61
C VAL A 387 26.91 23.93 1.32
N LEU A 388 27.08 24.66 0.21
CA LEU A 388 27.53 24.14 -1.08
C LEU A 388 29.05 23.87 -1.09
N PRO A 389 29.57 23.06 -2.04
CA PRO A 389 31.01 22.95 -2.24
C PRO A 389 31.61 24.28 -2.75
N GLU A 390 32.90 24.49 -2.54
CA GLU A 390 33.58 25.73 -2.99
C GLU A 390 33.68 25.83 -4.51
N ASN A 391 33.77 24.70 -5.21
CA ASN A 391 33.91 24.60 -6.66
C ASN A 391 33.16 23.36 -7.17
N GLY A 392 32.77 23.36 -8.45
CA GLY A 392 32.21 22.18 -9.12
C GLY A 392 30.91 22.46 -9.89
N ARG A 393 30.17 21.40 -10.17
CA ARG A 393 28.89 21.42 -10.89
C ARG A 393 27.76 21.07 -9.94
N ILE A 394 26.70 21.87 -9.95
CA ILE A 394 25.54 21.76 -9.06
C ILE A 394 24.30 21.47 -9.90
N GLY A 395 23.56 20.42 -9.54
CA GLY A 395 22.22 20.20 -10.06
C GLY A 395 21.22 21.06 -9.31
N ILE A 396 20.31 21.75 -10.00
CA ILE A 396 19.19 22.47 -9.39
C ILE A 396 17.87 21.90 -9.90
N SER A 397 16.87 21.75 -9.03
CA SER A 397 15.57 21.22 -9.42
C SER A 397 14.92 22.08 -10.51
N ASP A 398 14.25 21.44 -11.47
CA ASP A 398 13.72 22.12 -12.66
C ASP A 398 12.61 23.13 -12.34
N ARG A 399 11.95 22.97 -11.19
CA ARG A 399 10.91 23.88 -10.70
C ARG A 399 11.45 25.02 -9.83
N ALA A 400 12.77 25.13 -9.65
CA ALA A 400 13.35 26.24 -8.92
C ALA A 400 13.04 27.57 -9.61
N TRP A 401 12.59 28.57 -8.84
CA TRP A 401 12.32 29.88 -9.41
C TRP A 401 13.60 30.51 -9.95
N ALA A 402 13.52 31.11 -11.14
CA ALA A 402 14.65 31.75 -11.79
C ALA A 402 15.35 32.79 -10.90
N VAL A 403 14.59 33.53 -10.07
CA VAL A 403 15.17 34.50 -9.12
C VAL A 403 16.11 33.85 -8.10
N HIS A 404 15.83 32.62 -7.66
CA HIS A 404 16.70 31.89 -6.75
C HIS A 404 17.93 31.35 -7.48
N VAL A 405 17.78 30.87 -8.72
CA VAL A 405 18.92 30.45 -9.54
C VAL A 405 19.90 31.61 -9.74
N LEU A 406 19.40 32.78 -10.12
CA LEU A 406 20.22 33.99 -10.30
C LEU A 406 20.88 34.45 -8.99
N GLY A 407 20.14 34.41 -7.88
CA GLY A 407 20.67 34.72 -6.55
C GLY A 407 21.80 33.79 -6.12
N LEU A 408 21.65 32.48 -6.36
CA LEU A 408 22.67 31.48 -6.07
C LEU A 408 23.89 31.60 -6.98
N GLN A 409 23.71 31.90 -8.26
CA GLN A 409 24.81 32.19 -9.19
C GLN A 409 25.63 33.41 -8.75
N ALA A 410 24.97 34.45 -8.23
CA ALA A 410 25.66 35.62 -7.70
C ALA A 410 26.40 35.32 -6.39
N ALA A 411 25.81 34.52 -5.50
CA ALA A 411 26.40 34.17 -4.20
C ALA A 411 27.53 33.12 -4.30
N ALA A 412 27.50 32.25 -5.32
CA ALA A 412 28.49 31.19 -5.55
C ALA A 412 29.02 31.22 -7.00
N PRO A 413 29.78 32.26 -7.39
CA PRO A 413 30.19 32.48 -8.78
C PRO A 413 31.22 31.47 -9.32
N THR A 414 31.84 30.68 -8.44
CA THR A 414 32.78 29.61 -8.79
C THR A 414 32.10 28.30 -9.18
N LEU A 415 30.78 28.20 -8.96
CA LEU A 415 29.97 27.03 -9.27
C LEU A 415 29.34 27.13 -10.66
N SER A 416 29.23 25.99 -11.32
CA SER A 416 28.43 25.83 -12.55
C SER A 416 27.12 25.14 -12.24
N TRP A 417 26.05 25.53 -12.92
CA TRP A 417 24.68 25.10 -12.63
C TRP A 417 24.09 24.31 -13.79
N THR A 418 23.37 23.24 -13.48
CA THR A 418 22.70 22.39 -14.46
C THR A 418 21.40 21.84 -13.87
N SER A 419 20.55 21.24 -14.69
CA SER A 419 19.33 20.58 -14.21
C SER A 419 19.67 19.38 -13.31
N ALA A 420 18.92 19.19 -12.23
CA ALA A 420 18.96 18.00 -11.39
C ALA A 420 18.14 16.83 -11.96
N SER A 421 17.45 17.02 -13.09
CA SER A 421 16.61 15.99 -13.75
C SER A 421 17.34 14.68 -14.04
N PRO A 422 18.61 14.66 -14.52
CA PRO A 422 19.35 13.41 -14.72
C PRO A 422 19.54 12.57 -13.44
N VAL A 423 19.41 13.21 -12.27
CA VAL A 423 19.45 12.55 -10.96
C VAL A 423 18.06 12.16 -10.49
N LEU A 424 17.11 13.09 -10.52
CA LEU A 424 15.81 12.94 -9.87
C LEU A 424 14.78 12.20 -10.73
N ALA A 425 14.75 12.45 -12.04
CA ALA A 425 13.77 11.82 -12.92
C ALA A 425 13.90 10.29 -12.92
N PRO A 426 15.09 9.66 -13.08
CA PRO A 426 15.19 8.20 -13.06
C PRO A 426 14.79 7.54 -11.73
N LEU A 427 14.85 8.27 -10.62
CA LEU A 427 14.42 7.81 -9.31
C LEU A 427 12.89 7.89 -9.20
N ARG A 428 12.29 9.03 -9.55
CA ARG A 428 10.84 9.23 -9.49
C ARG A 428 10.09 8.42 -10.53
N SER A 429 10.64 8.25 -11.73
CA SER A 429 10.00 7.45 -12.77
C SER A 429 9.78 6.01 -12.34
N ARG A 430 10.67 5.43 -11.51
CA ARG A 430 10.57 4.07 -10.97
C ARG A 430 9.90 4.09 -9.60
N LYS A 431 8.64 3.69 -9.57
CA LYS A 431 7.80 3.70 -8.37
C LYS A 431 8.17 2.55 -7.43
N ASP A 432 8.42 2.89 -6.17
CA ASP A 432 8.48 1.93 -5.07
C ASP A 432 7.07 1.28 -4.88
N PRO A 433 6.95 0.10 -4.25
CA PRO A 433 5.68 -0.64 -4.19
C PRO A 433 4.50 0.13 -3.57
N ASP A 434 4.73 0.96 -2.54
CA ASP A 434 3.69 1.81 -1.94
C ASP A 434 3.22 2.92 -2.88
N GLU A 435 4.13 3.45 -3.70
CA GLU A 435 3.78 4.46 -4.70
C GLU A 435 2.87 3.84 -5.77
N LEU A 436 3.17 2.62 -6.21
CA LEU A 436 2.30 1.84 -7.10
C LEU A 436 0.95 1.55 -6.44
N ASP A 437 0.93 1.20 -5.16
CA ASP A 437 -0.33 0.97 -4.44
C ASP A 437 -1.17 2.26 -4.35
N ALA A 438 -0.56 3.43 -4.14
CA ALA A 438 -1.26 4.71 -4.15
C ALA A 438 -1.83 5.02 -5.54
N LEU A 439 -1.06 4.81 -6.61
CA LEU A 439 -1.52 4.96 -7.99
C LEU A 439 -2.66 3.99 -8.34
N ARG A 440 -2.62 2.73 -7.87
CA ARG A 440 -3.73 1.77 -8.02
C ARG A 440 -5.00 2.25 -7.32
N ARG A 441 -4.89 2.82 -6.12
CA ARG A 441 -6.04 3.39 -5.40
C ARG A 441 -6.59 4.61 -6.12
N ALA A 442 -5.73 5.51 -6.60
CA ALA A 442 -6.14 6.66 -7.39
C ALA A 442 -6.87 6.23 -8.68
N GLY A 443 -6.30 5.27 -9.42
CA GLY A 443 -6.93 4.71 -10.63
C GLY A 443 -8.28 4.06 -10.37
N ALA A 444 -8.40 3.26 -9.31
CA ALA A 444 -9.67 2.64 -8.90
C ALA A 444 -10.73 3.67 -8.50
N ALA A 445 -10.34 4.76 -7.84
CA ALA A 445 -11.23 5.87 -7.51
C ALA A 445 -11.70 6.62 -8.78
N ALA A 446 -10.80 6.82 -9.76
CA ALA A 446 -11.14 7.43 -11.04
C ALA A 446 -12.12 6.54 -11.85
N ASP A 447 -11.93 5.21 -11.81
CA ASP A 447 -12.85 4.24 -12.43
C ASP A 447 -14.25 4.31 -11.81
N ALA A 448 -14.33 4.35 -10.47
CA ALA A 448 -15.61 4.49 -9.76
C ALA A 448 -16.32 5.81 -10.14
N THR A 449 -15.55 6.90 -10.27
CA THR A 449 -16.04 8.19 -10.76
C THR A 449 -16.59 8.11 -12.18
N PHE A 450 -15.87 7.47 -13.11
CA PHE A 450 -16.33 7.29 -14.50
C PHE A 450 -17.68 6.56 -14.54
N ASP A 451 -17.80 5.49 -13.76
CA ASP A 451 -19.01 4.70 -13.71
C ASP A 451 -20.19 5.47 -13.09
N ALA A 452 -19.91 6.29 -12.07
CA ALA A 452 -20.91 7.13 -11.43
C ALA A 452 -21.40 8.23 -12.36
N ILE A 453 -20.50 8.98 -13.02
CA ILE A 453 -20.90 10.08 -13.91
C ILE A 453 -21.74 9.58 -15.09
N CYS A 454 -21.41 8.40 -15.63
CA CYS A 454 -22.19 7.80 -16.72
C CYS A 454 -23.62 7.42 -16.30
N ARG A 455 -23.89 7.21 -15.00
CA ARG A 455 -25.24 6.92 -14.48
C ARG A 455 -26.08 8.18 -14.21
N MET A 456 -25.45 9.35 -14.14
CA MET A 456 -26.14 10.61 -13.82
C MET A 456 -26.85 11.24 -15.02
N GLY A 457 -26.57 10.74 -16.23
CA GLY A 457 -27.05 11.29 -17.49
C GLY A 457 -26.39 12.62 -17.85
N LEU A 458 -26.10 12.79 -19.14
CA LEU A 458 -25.34 13.95 -19.64
C LEU A 458 -26.20 14.89 -20.47
N ALA A 459 -27.25 14.38 -21.13
CA ALA A 459 -28.06 15.18 -22.04
C ALA A 459 -28.70 16.39 -21.34
N GLY A 460 -28.64 17.55 -21.99
CA GLY A 460 -29.23 18.80 -21.50
C GLY A 460 -28.46 19.47 -20.36
N ARG A 461 -27.33 18.90 -19.93
CA ARG A 461 -26.42 19.51 -18.95
C ARG A 461 -25.37 20.36 -19.66
N THR A 462 -24.80 21.34 -18.95
CA THR A 462 -23.60 22.02 -19.45
C THR A 462 -22.35 21.18 -19.20
N GLU A 463 -21.32 21.36 -20.02
CA GLU A 463 -20.01 20.77 -19.78
C GLU A 463 -19.48 21.09 -18.38
N ARG A 464 -19.57 22.36 -17.95
CA ARG A 464 -19.19 22.78 -16.59
C ARG A 464 -19.94 22.00 -15.52
N ALA A 465 -21.25 21.80 -15.64
CA ALA A 465 -22.02 21.09 -14.63
C ALA A 465 -21.57 19.62 -14.50
N VAL A 466 -21.20 18.97 -15.60
CA VAL A 466 -20.66 17.60 -15.59
C VAL A 466 -19.25 17.59 -14.98
N ALA A 467 -18.41 18.58 -15.31
CA ALA A 467 -17.07 18.73 -14.76
C ALA A 467 -17.07 18.97 -13.23
N ASP A 468 -18.04 19.73 -12.72
CA ASP A 468 -18.25 19.95 -11.28
C ASP A 468 -18.65 18.64 -10.57
N ASP A 469 -19.49 17.82 -11.22
CA ASP A 469 -19.86 16.50 -10.69
C ASP A 469 -18.70 15.51 -10.69
N LEU A 470 -17.87 15.50 -11.75
CA LEU A 470 -16.64 14.71 -11.78
C LEU A 470 -15.73 15.07 -10.61
N ALA A 471 -15.52 16.36 -10.37
CA ALA A 471 -14.68 16.84 -9.26
C ALA A 471 -15.22 16.40 -7.90
N ARG A 472 -16.54 16.52 -7.69
CA ARG A 472 -17.20 16.03 -6.46
C ARG A 472 -17.03 14.51 -6.30
N LEU A 473 -17.29 13.75 -7.35
CA LEU A 473 -17.21 12.28 -7.33
C LEU A 473 -15.79 11.77 -7.08
N LEU A 474 -14.76 12.43 -7.64
CA LEU A 474 -13.36 12.07 -7.38
C LEU A 474 -13.04 12.07 -5.89
N VAL A 475 -13.46 13.12 -5.16
CA VAL A 475 -13.27 13.23 -3.72
C VAL A 475 -14.13 12.21 -2.97
N GLU A 476 -15.39 12.02 -3.36
CA GLU A 476 -16.27 11.01 -2.75
C GLU A 476 -15.73 9.58 -2.90
N HIS A 477 -15.00 9.29 -3.98
CA HIS A 477 -14.41 7.99 -4.26
C HIS A 477 -12.99 7.82 -3.71
N GLY A 478 -12.42 8.83 -3.05
CA GLY A 478 -11.21 8.69 -2.23
C GLY A 478 -10.00 9.52 -2.66
N HIS A 479 -10.13 10.43 -3.62
CA HIS A 479 -9.05 11.38 -3.91
C HIS A 479 -8.95 12.46 -2.81
N ASP A 480 -7.74 12.81 -2.42
CA ASP A 480 -7.42 13.91 -1.50
C ASP A 480 -7.62 15.28 -2.17
N SER A 481 -7.38 15.35 -3.47
CA SER A 481 -7.53 16.55 -4.29
C SER A 481 -7.93 16.21 -5.72
N VAL A 482 -8.61 17.16 -6.37
CA VAL A 482 -8.89 17.13 -7.80
C VAL A 482 -7.83 17.96 -8.50
N ASP A 483 -7.22 17.41 -9.55
CA ASP A 483 -6.24 18.15 -10.36
C ASP A 483 -6.93 18.85 -11.52
N PHE A 484 -7.71 18.10 -12.30
CA PHE A 484 -8.42 18.63 -13.46
C PHE A 484 -9.68 17.80 -13.79
N THR A 485 -10.62 18.47 -14.48
CA THR A 485 -11.81 17.84 -15.06
C THR A 485 -12.12 18.49 -16.41
N ILE A 486 -11.82 17.78 -17.49
CA ILE A 486 -12.13 18.13 -18.87
C ILE A 486 -13.40 17.39 -19.29
N VAL A 487 -14.34 18.15 -19.83
CA VAL A 487 -15.59 17.67 -20.42
C VAL A 487 -15.77 18.42 -21.73
N ALA A 488 -15.54 17.73 -22.83
CA ALA A 488 -15.53 18.32 -24.15
C ALA A 488 -16.56 17.63 -25.05
N SER A 489 -17.67 18.32 -25.31
CA SER A 489 -18.84 17.76 -26.00
C SER A 489 -18.95 18.22 -27.45
N GLY A 490 -19.28 17.28 -28.35
CA GLY A 490 -19.40 17.53 -29.78
C GLY A 490 -18.11 18.14 -30.34
N PRO A 491 -18.18 19.28 -31.07
CA PRO A 491 -17.00 19.92 -31.67
C PRO A 491 -15.89 20.30 -30.68
N ASN A 492 -16.24 20.54 -29.41
CA ASN A 492 -15.24 20.88 -28.38
C ASN A 492 -14.29 19.71 -28.12
N GLY A 493 -14.72 18.46 -28.34
CA GLY A 493 -13.87 17.27 -28.21
C GLY A 493 -12.65 17.27 -29.14
N ALA A 494 -12.67 18.07 -30.21
CA ALA A 494 -11.52 18.23 -31.10
C ALA A 494 -10.41 19.14 -30.53
N SER A 495 -10.60 19.74 -29.36
CA SER A 495 -9.60 20.51 -28.62
C SER A 495 -9.09 19.69 -27.42
N PRO A 496 -7.87 19.13 -27.46
CA PRO A 496 -7.40 18.19 -26.44
C PRO A 496 -7.43 18.71 -24.99
N HIS A 497 -7.18 20.01 -24.80
CA HIS A 497 -7.18 20.71 -23.50
C HIS A 497 -8.36 21.69 -23.36
N HIS A 498 -9.54 21.31 -23.87
CA HIS A 498 -10.74 22.14 -23.75
C HIS A 498 -11.11 22.42 -22.29
N GLU A 499 -11.38 23.67 -21.94
CA GLU A 499 -11.93 24.03 -20.64
C GLU A 499 -13.47 23.91 -20.65
N PRO A 500 -14.08 23.15 -19.71
CA PRO A 500 -15.53 22.93 -19.71
C PRO A 500 -16.32 24.24 -19.58
N GLY A 501 -17.12 24.53 -20.60
CA GLY A 501 -17.87 25.77 -20.71
C GLY A 501 -19.37 25.64 -20.45
N SER A 502 -20.13 26.61 -20.96
CA SER A 502 -21.59 26.65 -20.87
C SER A 502 -22.32 25.91 -22.00
N ARG A 503 -21.60 25.24 -22.92
CA ARG A 503 -22.22 24.46 -24.00
C ARG A 503 -23.09 23.36 -23.39
N LEU A 504 -24.34 23.28 -23.86
CA LEU A 504 -25.24 22.19 -23.52
C LEU A 504 -24.87 20.94 -24.31
N ILE A 505 -24.76 19.82 -23.60
CA ILE A 505 -24.54 18.51 -24.20
C ILE A 505 -25.85 18.04 -24.84
N ALA A 506 -25.85 17.89 -26.15
CA ALA A 506 -26.99 17.48 -26.94
C ALA A 506 -27.00 15.97 -27.19
N ARG A 507 -28.18 15.42 -27.53
CA ARG A 507 -28.24 14.08 -28.13
C ARG A 507 -27.49 14.08 -29.46
N GLY A 508 -26.72 13.04 -29.71
CA GLY A 508 -25.79 12.91 -30.82
C GLY A 508 -24.38 13.39 -30.54
N ASP A 509 -24.11 14.01 -29.37
CA ASP A 509 -22.76 14.45 -29.02
C ASP A 509 -21.90 13.29 -28.52
N PRO A 510 -20.72 13.08 -29.09
CA PRO A 510 -19.60 12.44 -28.40
C PRO A 510 -19.12 13.38 -27.29
N VAL A 511 -18.72 12.83 -26.15
CA VAL A 511 -18.21 13.60 -25.00
C VAL A 511 -16.91 12.95 -24.55
N VAL A 512 -15.80 13.69 -24.67
CA VAL A 512 -14.52 13.33 -24.07
C VAL A 512 -14.58 13.74 -22.60
N LEU A 513 -14.46 12.76 -21.71
CA LEU A 513 -14.36 12.93 -20.27
C LEU A 513 -12.94 12.57 -19.87
N ASP A 514 -12.18 13.55 -19.41
CA ASP A 514 -10.79 13.39 -19.01
C ASP A 514 -10.56 14.05 -17.65
N PHE A 515 -10.16 13.28 -16.66
CA PHE A 515 -10.14 13.75 -15.28
C PHE A 515 -9.20 12.93 -14.40
N GLY A 516 -8.66 13.61 -13.40
CA GLY A 516 -7.70 13.03 -12.48
C GLY A 516 -7.65 13.77 -11.14
N GLY A 517 -7.12 13.08 -10.14
CA GLY A 517 -6.89 13.62 -8.81
C GLY A 517 -5.75 12.88 -8.13
N SER A 518 -5.43 13.25 -6.89
CA SER A 518 -4.37 12.57 -6.14
C SER A 518 -4.88 11.73 -4.96
N VAL A 519 -4.18 10.65 -4.65
CA VAL A 519 -4.29 9.87 -3.41
C VAL A 519 -2.89 9.78 -2.80
N GLU A 520 -2.71 10.27 -1.58
CA GLU A 520 -1.42 10.34 -0.88
C GLU A 520 -0.34 11.08 -1.71
N GLY A 521 -0.79 12.04 -2.52
CA GLY A 521 0.05 12.81 -3.43
C GLY A 521 0.47 12.08 -4.71
N TYR A 522 -0.13 10.92 -5.05
CA TYR A 522 0.05 10.23 -6.33
C TYR A 522 -1.19 10.36 -7.22
N PHE A 523 -0.99 10.74 -8.47
CA PHE A 523 -2.06 11.15 -9.38
C PHE A 523 -2.65 9.98 -10.18
N SER A 524 -3.97 9.97 -10.31
CA SER A 524 -4.67 9.28 -11.39
C SER A 524 -4.85 10.20 -12.59
N ASP A 525 -5.01 9.58 -13.76
CA ASP A 525 -5.39 10.22 -14.99
C ASP A 525 -6.18 9.21 -15.83
N THR A 526 -7.29 9.62 -16.43
CA THR A 526 -8.10 8.74 -17.26
C THR A 526 -9.00 9.53 -18.21
N THR A 527 -8.91 9.17 -19.48
CA THR A 527 -9.82 9.64 -20.52
C THR A 527 -10.73 8.51 -21.02
N ARG A 528 -12.02 8.80 -21.10
CA ARG A 528 -13.02 8.00 -21.83
C ARG A 528 -13.87 8.88 -22.72
N THR A 529 -14.14 8.38 -23.93
CA THR A 529 -15.11 9.00 -24.84
C THR A 529 -16.44 8.24 -24.76
N VAL A 530 -17.52 8.95 -24.44
CA VAL A 530 -18.90 8.42 -24.43
C VAL A 530 -19.75 9.10 -25.50
N VAL A 531 -20.95 8.60 -25.77
CA VAL A 531 -21.89 9.23 -26.71
C VAL A 531 -23.28 9.36 -26.12
N VAL A 532 -23.93 10.51 -26.32
CA VAL A 532 -25.27 10.78 -25.80
C VAL A 532 -26.33 10.36 -26.82
N GLY A 533 -26.99 9.22 -26.61
CA GLY A 533 -27.92 8.66 -27.59
C GLY A 533 -27.20 8.09 -28.81
N ASP A 534 -27.74 8.34 -30.01
CA ASP A 534 -27.22 7.72 -31.25
C ASP A 534 -25.89 8.36 -31.68
N ALA A 535 -24.94 7.53 -32.11
CA ALA A 535 -23.63 7.99 -32.57
C ALA A 535 -23.72 8.80 -33.88
N PRO A 536 -23.01 9.94 -34.01
CA PRO A 536 -22.93 10.67 -35.26
C PRO A 536 -22.07 9.91 -36.29
N ASP A 537 -22.29 10.23 -37.57
CA ASP A 537 -21.58 9.60 -38.69
C ASP A 537 -20.05 9.59 -38.50
N GLY A 538 -19.47 8.39 -38.61
CA GLY A 538 -18.04 8.14 -38.51
C GLY A 538 -17.45 8.13 -37.10
N LEU A 539 -18.25 8.34 -36.04
CA LEU A 539 -17.74 8.21 -34.66
C LEU A 539 -17.25 6.79 -34.38
N GLU A 540 -18.04 5.77 -34.72
CA GLU A 540 -17.72 4.37 -34.40
C GLU A 540 -16.42 3.91 -35.08
N ASP A 541 -16.19 4.31 -36.34
CA ASP A 541 -14.97 4.00 -37.08
C ASP A 541 -13.74 4.67 -36.44
N VAL A 542 -13.85 5.96 -36.11
CA VAL A 542 -12.76 6.70 -35.45
C VAL A 542 -12.50 6.14 -34.06
N PHE A 543 -13.55 5.78 -33.32
CA PHE A 543 -13.44 5.20 -32.00
C PHE A 543 -12.75 3.83 -32.04
N ALA A 544 -13.16 2.95 -32.95
CA ALA A 544 -12.54 1.65 -33.14
C ALA A 544 -11.04 1.78 -33.46
N LEU A 545 -10.66 2.75 -34.29
CA LEU A 545 -9.26 3.03 -34.63
C LEU A 545 -8.45 3.53 -33.42
N VAL A 546 -8.99 4.44 -32.62
CA VAL A 546 -8.34 4.91 -31.37
C VAL A 546 -8.23 3.76 -30.36
N HIS A 547 -9.25 2.94 -30.24
CA HIS A 547 -9.26 1.76 -29.37
C HIS A 547 -8.16 0.75 -29.78
N GLU A 548 -8.02 0.47 -31.08
CA GLU A 548 -6.95 -0.37 -31.61
C GLU A 548 -5.57 0.23 -31.35
N ALA A 549 -5.41 1.54 -31.58
CA ALA A 549 -4.15 2.24 -31.34
C ALA A 549 -3.73 2.24 -29.86
N GLN A 550 -4.70 2.42 -28.96
CA GLN A 550 -4.47 2.34 -27.51
C GLN A 550 -4.05 0.94 -27.09
N GLY A 551 -4.70 -0.09 -27.65
CA GLY A 551 -4.31 -1.49 -27.47
C GLY A 551 -2.88 -1.75 -27.91
N ALA A 552 -2.52 -1.35 -29.13
CA ALA A 552 -1.18 -1.53 -29.69
C ALA A 552 -0.09 -0.83 -28.87
N GLY A 553 -0.38 0.38 -28.37
CA GLY A 553 0.50 1.10 -27.45
C GLY A 553 0.76 0.30 -26.17
N VAL A 554 -0.30 -0.14 -25.49
CA VAL A 554 -0.16 -0.92 -24.24
C VAL A 554 0.52 -2.27 -24.46
N GLU A 555 0.21 -2.99 -25.54
CA GLU A 555 0.83 -4.30 -25.84
C GLU A 555 2.34 -4.21 -26.09
N THR A 556 2.84 -3.02 -26.45
CA THR A 556 4.27 -2.74 -26.63
C THR A 556 5.01 -2.59 -25.30
N VAL A 557 4.30 -2.29 -24.21
CA VAL A 557 4.88 -2.01 -22.88
C VAL A 557 5.40 -3.29 -22.24
N ARG A 558 6.72 -3.35 -22.05
CA ARG A 558 7.44 -4.40 -21.30
C ARG A 558 8.86 -3.92 -20.97
N PRO A 559 9.52 -4.54 -19.98
CA PRO A 559 10.92 -4.22 -19.67
C PRO A 559 11.84 -4.33 -20.90
N GLY A 560 12.76 -3.36 -21.04
CA GLY A 560 13.77 -3.32 -22.09
C GLY A 560 13.34 -2.68 -23.41
N VAL A 561 12.05 -2.36 -23.58
CA VAL A 561 11.56 -1.61 -24.75
C VAL A 561 11.86 -0.11 -24.58
N LEU A 562 12.19 0.60 -25.67
CA LEU A 562 12.32 2.06 -25.64
C LEU A 562 10.93 2.70 -25.62
N ILE A 563 10.72 3.72 -24.80
CA ILE A 563 9.38 4.32 -24.65
C ILE A 563 8.84 4.92 -25.96
N GLN A 564 9.70 5.43 -26.85
CA GLN A 564 9.28 5.85 -28.19
C GLN A 564 8.62 4.73 -29.03
N GLU A 565 8.89 3.45 -28.77
CA GLU A 565 8.23 2.34 -29.48
C GLU A 565 6.73 2.27 -29.13
N VAL A 566 6.34 2.68 -27.92
CA VAL A 566 4.93 2.79 -27.52
C VAL A 566 4.23 3.84 -28.38
N ASP A 567 4.88 5.00 -28.62
CA ASP A 567 4.35 6.04 -29.51
C ASP A 567 4.25 5.56 -30.94
N ARG A 568 5.31 4.93 -31.46
CA ARG A 568 5.35 4.38 -32.82
C ARG A 568 4.24 3.36 -33.04
N ALA A 569 3.98 2.47 -32.08
CA ALA A 569 2.96 1.45 -32.18
C ALA A 569 1.54 2.06 -32.30
N ALA A 570 1.18 2.98 -31.39
CA ALA A 570 -0.12 3.64 -31.44
C ALA A 570 -0.27 4.53 -32.69
N ARG A 571 0.76 5.30 -33.03
CA ARG A 571 0.77 6.21 -34.19
C ARG A 571 0.71 5.47 -35.51
N ALA A 572 1.32 4.29 -35.62
CA ALA A 572 1.27 3.46 -36.83
C ALA A 572 -0.17 3.03 -37.16
N VAL A 573 -0.95 2.60 -36.16
CA VAL A 573 -2.35 2.23 -36.33
C VAL A 573 -3.16 3.41 -36.86
N ILE A 574 -3.08 4.57 -36.19
CA ILE A 574 -3.84 5.77 -36.59
C ILE A 574 -3.43 6.25 -37.99
N THR A 575 -2.14 6.19 -38.31
CA THR A 575 -1.62 6.59 -39.63
C THR A 575 -2.12 5.65 -40.73
N ALA A 576 -2.11 4.33 -40.49
CA ALA A 576 -2.64 3.35 -41.43
C ALA A 576 -4.15 3.53 -41.67
N GLY A 577 -4.89 3.97 -40.65
CA GLY A 577 -6.30 4.36 -40.77
C GLY A 577 -6.55 5.71 -41.47
N GLY A 578 -5.49 6.43 -41.89
CA GLY A 578 -5.60 7.69 -42.63
C GLY A 578 -5.76 8.94 -41.75
N PHE A 579 -5.57 8.82 -40.43
CA PHE A 579 -5.76 9.91 -39.46
C PHE A 579 -4.45 10.38 -38.81
N GLY A 580 -3.28 10.07 -39.37
CA GLY A 580 -1.98 10.43 -38.80
C GLY A 580 -1.84 11.92 -38.45
N ASP A 581 -2.24 12.82 -39.35
CA ASP A 581 -2.22 14.28 -39.14
C ASP A 581 -3.23 14.78 -38.10
N ARG A 582 -4.08 13.88 -37.56
CA ARG A 582 -5.10 14.16 -36.55
C ARG A 582 -4.74 13.63 -35.17
N PHE A 583 -3.64 12.89 -35.05
CA PHE A 583 -3.04 12.53 -33.76
C PHE A 583 -1.88 13.47 -33.42
N ILE A 584 -2.25 14.60 -32.81
CA ILE A 584 -1.44 15.83 -32.75
C ILE A 584 -0.58 15.99 -31.49
N HIS A 585 -0.52 14.97 -30.64
CA HIS A 585 0.27 14.99 -29.41
C HIS A 585 1.03 13.66 -29.21
N ARG A 586 1.82 13.59 -28.14
CA ARG A 586 2.50 12.38 -27.66
C ARG A 586 1.49 11.28 -27.31
N THR A 587 1.90 10.02 -27.35
CA THR A 587 1.08 8.89 -26.91
C THR A 587 0.92 8.80 -25.39
N GLY A 588 1.77 9.48 -24.63
CA GLY A 588 1.53 9.65 -23.20
C GLY A 588 2.69 10.24 -22.42
N HIS A 589 2.53 10.30 -21.11
CA HIS A 589 3.46 10.89 -20.16
C HIS A 589 3.59 10.07 -18.90
N GLY A 590 4.74 10.16 -18.25
CA GLY A 590 4.94 9.62 -16.92
C GLY A 590 3.99 10.27 -15.94
N ILE A 591 3.60 9.48 -14.95
CA ILE A 591 2.71 9.92 -13.88
C ILE A 591 3.20 9.39 -12.54
N GLY A 592 3.02 10.18 -11.50
CA GLY A 592 3.47 9.86 -10.16
C GLY A 592 3.02 10.92 -9.18
N ARG A 593 3.97 11.68 -8.63
CA ARG A 593 3.66 12.85 -7.78
C ARG A 593 3.33 14.11 -8.57
N GLU A 594 3.38 14.00 -9.89
CA GLU A 594 2.87 14.97 -10.85
C GLU A 594 2.03 14.23 -11.87
N VAL A 595 1.01 14.89 -12.42
CA VAL A 595 0.27 14.38 -13.58
C VAL A 595 1.22 14.18 -14.76
N HIS A 596 2.11 15.14 -15.00
CA HIS A 596 3.15 15.05 -16.04
C HIS A 596 4.55 14.99 -15.42
N GLU A 597 5.18 13.83 -15.49
CA GLU A 597 6.60 13.60 -15.17
C GLU A 597 7.25 12.70 -16.25
N PRO A 598 8.59 12.57 -16.30
CA PRO A 598 9.22 11.58 -17.17
C PRO A 598 8.88 10.13 -16.75
N PRO A 599 8.92 9.15 -17.66
CA PRO A 599 9.32 9.23 -19.07
C PRO A 599 8.18 9.72 -20.00
N TYR A 600 8.45 10.09 -21.26
CA TYR A 600 7.41 10.53 -22.19
C TYR A 600 7.28 9.56 -23.38
N ALA A 601 6.08 9.03 -23.62
CA ALA A 601 5.81 8.18 -24.78
C ALA A 601 5.67 9.04 -26.04
N VAL A 602 6.80 9.42 -26.60
CA VAL A 602 6.93 10.27 -27.79
C VAL A 602 8.15 9.85 -28.62
N GLU A 603 8.04 9.96 -29.94
CA GLU A 603 9.17 9.83 -30.86
C GLU A 603 10.38 10.66 -30.39
N GLY A 604 11.54 10.02 -30.26
CA GLY A 604 12.79 10.64 -29.81
C GLY A 604 13.12 10.47 -28.31
N ASP A 605 12.18 10.01 -27.47
CA ASP A 605 12.50 9.59 -26.11
C ASP A 605 12.99 8.13 -26.11
N GLU A 606 14.31 7.97 -25.93
CA GLU A 606 14.99 6.67 -25.90
C GLU A 606 15.10 6.07 -24.50
N THR A 607 14.27 6.52 -23.54
CA THR A 607 14.23 5.91 -22.21
C THR A 607 13.86 4.44 -22.32
N VAL A 608 14.70 3.55 -21.77
CA VAL A 608 14.42 2.12 -21.67
C VAL A 608 13.42 1.90 -20.54
N LEU A 609 12.31 1.24 -20.86
CA LEU A 609 11.28 0.87 -19.90
C LEU A 609 11.84 -0.13 -18.89
N GLU A 610 11.67 0.18 -17.61
CA GLU A 610 12.09 -0.66 -16.48
C GLU A 610 10.90 -0.92 -15.55
N PRO A 611 10.87 -2.05 -14.83
CA PRO A 611 9.83 -2.33 -13.85
C PRO A 611 9.64 -1.17 -12.85
N GLY A 612 8.38 -0.88 -12.53
CA GLY A 612 7.99 0.24 -11.67
C GLY A 612 7.82 1.57 -12.42
N MET A 613 8.16 1.66 -13.71
CA MET A 613 7.83 2.86 -14.50
C MET A 613 6.33 2.97 -14.74
N THR A 614 5.78 4.18 -14.58
CA THR A 614 4.35 4.48 -14.74
C THR A 614 4.12 5.64 -15.69
N PHE A 615 3.19 5.48 -16.64
CA PHE A 615 2.86 6.50 -17.65
C PHE A 615 1.47 6.28 -18.26
N SER A 616 0.89 7.30 -18.89
CA SER A 616 -0.35 7.21 -19.67
C SER A 616 -0.11 6.57 -21.05
N VAL A 617 -1.12 5.88 -21.58
CA VAL A 617 -1.21 5.50 -22.99
C VAL A 617 -2.56 6.01 -23.50
N GLU A 618 -2.51 7.16 -24.16
CA GLU A 618 -3.65 8.07 -24.42
C GLU A 618 -3.77 8.54 -25.89
N PRO A 619 -3.66 7.68 -26.91
CA PRO A 619 -3.79 8.14 -28.29
C PRO A 619 -5.18 8.75 -28.54
N GLY A 620 -5.23 9.73 -29.43
CA GLY A 620 -6.47 10.41 -29.78
C GLY A 620 -6.50 10.94 -31.21
N ILE A 621 -7.72 11.05 -31.76
CA ILE A 621 -7.99 11.63 -33.07
C ILE A 621 -8.91 12.84 -32.89
N TYR A 622 -8.49 13.98 -33.43
CA TYR A 622 -9.19 15.25 -33.28
C TYR A 622 -9.67 15.78 -34.64
N LEU A 623 -10.99 15.80 -34.86
CA LEU A 623 -11.61 16.27 -36.09
C LEU A 623 -12.26 17.63 -35.86
N GLU A 624 -11.51 18.69 -36.20
CA GLU A 624 -11.92 20.07 -36.01
C GLU A 624 -13.36 20.34 -36.51
N GLY A 625 -14.16 21.00 -35.66
CA GLY A 625 -15.55 21.33 -35.96
C GLY A 625 -16.53 20.13 -35.88
N ARG A 626 -16.05 18.91 -35.61
CA ARG A 626 -16.88 17.71 -35.51
C ARG A 626 -16.85 17.10 -34.10
N PHE A 627 -15.77 16.43 -33.75
CA PHE A 627 -15.57 15.75 -32.48
C PHE A 627 -14.11 15.31 -32.32
N GLY A 628 -13.74 14.89 -31.11
CA GLY A 628 -12.52 14.13 -30.87
C GLY A 628 -12.82 12.84 -30.13
N VAL A 629 -11.89 11.90 -30.23
CA VAL A 629 -11.91 10.64 -29.47
C VAL A 629 -10.54 10.46 -28.84
N ARG A 630 -10.52 10.23 -27.53
CA ARG A 630 -9.33 9.80 -26.77
C ARG A 630 -9.73 8.68 -25.82
N ILE A 631 -8.83 7.72 -25.67
CA ILE A 631 -8.95 6.60 -24.72
C ILE A 631 -7.61 6.50 -24.02
N GLU A 632 -7.63 6.51 -22.69
CA GLU A 632 -6.42 6.59 -21.89
C GLU A 632 -6.47 5.69 -20.67
N ASP A 633 -5.37 4.97 -20.45
CA ASP A 633 -5.10 4.31 -19.18
C ASP A 633 -3.70 4.68 -18.70
N ILE A 634 -3.55 4.82 -17.39
CA ILE A 634 -2.25 4.70 -16.74
C ILE A 634 -1.84 3.24 -16.71
N VAL A 635 -0.59 3.00 -17.10
CA VAL A 635 0.05 1.70 -17.06
C VAL A 635 1.27 1.71 -16.15
N ALA A 636 1.56 0.56 -15.54
CA ALA A 636 2.80 0.29 -14.81
C ALA A 636 3.56 -0.85 -15.50
N VAL A 637 4.86 -0.66 -15.72
CA VAL A 637 5.74 -1.72 -16.23
C VAL A 637 5.97 -2.73 -15.11
N THR A 638 5.66 -4.01 -15.36
CA THR A 638 5.90 -5.13 -14.42
C THR A 638 7.23 -5.81 -14.71
N GLY A 639 7.58 -6.86 -13.96
CA GLY A 639 8.80 -7.64 -14.21
C GLY A 639 8.83 -8.34 -15.57
N ASP A 640 7.67 -8.58 -16.19
CA ASP A 640 7.50 -9.39 -17.39
C ASP A 640 6.55 -8.76 -18.44
N GLY A 641 5.94 -7.61 -18.15
CA GLY A 641 4.97 -6.97 -19.03
C GLY A 641 4.44 -5.64 -18.50
N VAL A 642 3.10 -5.53 -18.46
CA VAL A 642 2.39 -4.29 -18.16
C VAL A 642 1.14 -4.57 -17.31
N GLU A 643 0.90 -3.70 -16.34
CA GLU A 643 -0.33 -3.64 -15.56
C GLU A 643 -1.10 -2.37 -15.95
N ARG A 644 -2.41 -2.47 -16.23
CA ARG A 644 -3.28 -1.29 -16.34
C ARG A 644 -3.80 -0.91 -14.96
N LEU A 645 -3.61 0.35 -14.57
CA LEU A 645 -4.09 0.87 -13.29
C LEU A 645 -5.54 1.33 -13.35
N ASN A 646 -6.05 1.60 -14.55
CA ASN A 646 -7.48 1.83 -14.82
C ASN A 646 -8.13 0.55 -15.39
N ARG A 647 -9.37 0.29 -14.98
CA ARG A 647 -10.14 -0.92 -15.29
C ARG A 647 -11.49 -0.62 -15.93
N SER A 648 -11.91 0.64 -15.97
CA SER A 648 -13.12 1.05 -16.71
C SER A 648 -13.11 0.53 -18.14
N SER A 649 -14.28 0.11 -18.64
CA SER A 649 -14.40 -0.34 -20.03
C SER A 649 -13.88 0.73 -20.98
N ARG A 650 -13.20 0.27 -22.03
CA ARG A 650 -12.71 1.08 -23.15
C ARG A 650 -13.68 1.05 -24.33
N ASP A 651 -14.82 0.37 -24.21
CA ASP A 651 -15.86 0.36 -25.24
C ASP A 651 -16.60 1.70 -25.30
N LEU A 652 -17.11 2.05 -26.48
CA LEU A 652 -17.93 3.24 -26.67
C LEU A 652 -19.24 3.09 -25.89
N ARG A 653 -19.38 3.85 -24.80
CA ARG A 653 -20.58 3.80 -23.96
C ARG A 653 -21.62 4.79 -24.45
N VAL A 654 -22.83 4.29 -24.67
CA VAL A 654 -24.03 5.13 -24.89
C VAL A 654 -24.60 5.54 -23.54
N VAL A 655 -24.78 6.85 -23.36
CA VAL A 655 -25.35 7.47 -22.14
C VAL A 655 -26.60 8.29 -22.48
N GLY A 656 -27.50 8.44 -21.50
CA GLY A 656 -28.83 9.04 -21.67
C GLY A 656 -28.93 10.44 -21.10
#